data_AF-A0A973I7B0-F1
#
_entry.id   AF-A0A973I7B0-F1
#
_cell.length_a   1.000
_cell.length_b   1.000
_cell.length_c   1.000
_cell.angle_alpha   90.00
_cell.angle_beta   90.00
_cell.angle_gamma   90.00
#
_symmetry.space_group_name_H-M   'P 1'
#
loop_
_entity.id
_entity.type
_entity.pdbx_description
1 polymer ?
#
loop_
_entity_poly.entity_id
_entity_poly.type
_entity_poly.pdbx_seq_one_letter_code
_entity_poly.pdbx_strand_id
1 'polypeptide(L)'
;MNKVITDGVTLAPTPFAEGLTVWSSGDGTPGSDTYANASNAVFVPADQDFGGALEILKTATTTRVRYMGQTPVLPGCYLRVTARIKAICGALPEVRFAGFAGDAGQNNVGGVVQVGPTTALTDYGAVVDVSAIVGVGDRQGVDMVWGGDAVYGHFGLDLTGANGGIVRIDDLLIEDVTSVFLRNMLAQVDVRDYGAKGDGATDDSAAFIAADADASGREILVPAGVYHLAQDVTLDSPVRFEGTVTQPDNRVFQLRRNFDFQTYMEAFEDETLAFKKGFQALLQTVDHESFDLNGRIIKVFEPIDMQAAVPDKTTFATRRVIRNGQFEAQGTGWDTTEVTSIATYDPDAARTLSNVANAANVPVGALVEGAGVGREVYVRSVDVGTQRITLSAPLFDAAGTQNFTFKRFKYLLDFSGFNALSKSGIQGVEFQCNNKASGIMLADAGSTFNVMDCFISRPAYRGITSKGEGCQGMLVDNCQFLSSEDAVNATDRVSVALNANSNDVKLRHNRITRFRHFALLAGGNNLVLGNHFFQGDSVRDGVRLAGLIIAKTHTASIISHNYVDNCFIEWTNEHDPSPEFNSEFSFSALSITNNTFLSGDVAPWFSYIVVKPHGAGHFLNGMTVTGNRFRSINGKIDRAERVDDTFASLDKSRNKDVFFTDNSFHNIEYAAENPLKIEHTEGSPAAVWTIDTAQQLPFGGEVRGVDSHQVKGKLRNGNNVIKYSPGYADPAVGPNRDQFQMSWNEDLRGTIIATVRMDA
;
A
#
# COMPACT_ATOMS: atom_id res chain seq x y z
N MET A 1 32.20 27.05 0.37
CA MET A 1 33.05 28.25 0.33
C MET A 1 32.16 29.40 -0.08
N ASN A 2 31.50 30.05 0.89
CA ASN A 2 30.49 31.07 0.58
C ASN A 2 31.20 32.36 0.20
N LYS A 3 30.97 32.78 -1.04
CA LYS A 3 31.43 34.05 -1.59
C LYS A 3 30.74 35.18 -0.80
N VAL A 4 31.50 36.15 -0.32
CA VAL A 4 30.97 37.32 0.40
C VAL A 4 30.02 38.06 -0.55
N ILE A 5 28.85 38.51 -0.07
CA ILE A 5 27.83 39.18 -0.92
C ILE A 5 28.41 40.44 -1.60
N THR A 6 29.42 41.03 -0.97
CA THR A 6 30.12 42.24 -1.40
C THR A 6 31.41 41.99 -2.19
N ASP A 7 31.65 40.78 -2.72
CA ASP A 7 32.83 40.52 -3.58
C ASP A 7 32.85 41.47 -4.79
N GLY A 8 33.94 42.25 -4.92
CA GLY A 8 34.09 43.32 -5.92
C GLY A 8 33.53 44.69 -5.54
N VAL A 9 32.99 44.87 -4.34
CA VAL A 9 32.46 46.15 -3.83
C VAL A 9 33.44 46.78 -2.84
N THR A 10 33.74 48.07 -3.00
CA THR A 10 34.55 48.83 -2.03
C THR A 10 33.69 49.29 -0.86
N LEU A 11 33.85 48.64 0.30
CA LEU A 11 33.15 49.01 1.54
C LEU A 11 33.93 50.00 2.40
N ALA A 12 35.27 49.90 2.40
CA ALA A 12 36.14 50.68 3.26
C ALA A 12 36.04 52.18 2.95
N PRO A 13 35.74 53.03 3.96
CA PRO A 13 35.86 54.48 3.85
C PRO A 13 37.27 54.92 3.45
N THR A 14 37.38 56.09 2.81
CA THR A 14 38.67 56.69 2.50
C THR A 14 39.42 57.05 3.79
N PRO A 15 40.66 56.57 3.99
CA PRO A 15 41.49 56.92 5.16
C PRO A 15 41.62 58.43 5.36
N PHE A 16 41.70 58.88 6.62
CA PHE A 16 41.91 60.29 6.95
C PHE A 16 43.22 60.85 6.37
N ALA A 17 44.22 59.99 6.14
CA ALA A 17 45.49 60.36 5.54
C ALA A 17 45.40 60.85 4.09
N GLU A 18 44.34 60.48 3.36
CA GLU A 18 44.06 60.95 2.01
C GLU A 18 43.31 62.31 1.99
N GLY A 19 43.07 62.89 3.16
CA GLY A 19 42.51 64.22 3.35
C GLY A 19 41.08 64.23 3.90
N LEU A 20 40.71 65.36 4.50
CA LEU A 20 39.43 65.54 5.19
C LEU A 20 38.30 66.11 4.30
N THR A 21 38.50 66.14 2.97
CA THR A 21 37.53 66.66 1.99
C THR A 21 36.32 65.75 1.77
N VAL A 22 36.42 64.48 2.15
CA VAL A 22 35.33 63.48 2.08
C VAL A 22 34.77 63.11 3.45
N TRP A 23 35.13 63.88 4.48
CA TRP A 23 34.69 63.73 5.86
C TRP A 23 33.87 64.96 6.25
N SER A 24 32.58 64.74 6.48
CA SER A 24 31.56 65.79 6.64
C SER A 24 31.19 66.01 8.11
N SER A 25 30.94 67.27 8.46
CA SER A 25 30.32 67.69 9.74
C SER A 25 28.79 67.68 9.69
N GLY A 26 28.20 67.47 8.51
CA GLY A 26 26.77 67.16 8.27
C GLY A 26 26.48 65.66 8.17
N ASP A 27 25.44 65.27 7.42
CA ASP A 27 25.02 63.85 7.25
C ASP A 27 25.79 63.09 6.15
N GLY A 28 26.82 63.72 5.55
CA GLY A 28 27.63 63.12 4.48
C GLY A 28 27.04 63.26 3.08
N THR A 29 25.83 63.83 2.97
CA THR A 29 25.13 64.04 1.70
C THR A 29 25.76 65.16 0.87
N PRO A 30 25.54 65.20 -0.46
CA PRO A 30 26.02 66.28 -1.32
C PRO A 30 25.65 67.67 -0.79
N GLY A 31 26.64 68.57 -0.67
CA GLY A 31 26.47 69.92 -0.13
C GLY A 31 26.70 70.04 1.39
N SER A 32 26.98 68.95 2.10
CA SER A 32 27.41 69.00 3.51
C SER A 32 28.77 69.67 3.67
N ASP A 33 28.96 70.43 4.76
CA ASP A 33 30.25 71.01 5.12
C ASP A 33 31.28 69.90 5.43
N THR A 34 32.55 70.13 5.06
CA THR A 34 33.64 69.15 5.22
C THR A 34 34.70 69.62 6.21
N TYR A 35 35.46 68.67 6.74
CA TYR A 35 36.52 68.93 7.71
C TYR A 35 37.82 69.46 7.10
N ALA A 36 37.93 69.57 5.76
CA ALA A 36 39.12 70.05 5.07
C ALA A 36 39.55 71.48 5.47
N ASN A 37 38.58 72.35 5.81
CA ASN A 37 38.83 73.74 6.20
C ASN A 37 38.21 74.08 7.57
N ALA A 38 37.81 73.08 8.34
CA ALA A 38 37.17 73.29 9.63
C ALA A 38 38.21 73.69 10.69
N SER A 39 37.96 74.77 11.43
CA SER A 39 38.91 75.24 12.45
C SER A 39 38.99 74.33 13.68
N ASN A 40 38.08 73.36 13.82
CA ASN A 40 37.98 72.45 14.95
C ASN A 40 38.40 71.01 14.62
N ALA A 41 39.03 70.78 13.45
CA ALA A 41 39.52 69.47 13.07
C ALA A 41 40.87 69.56 12.36
N VAL A 42 41.73 68.57 12.55
CA VAL A 42 43.02 68.48 11.85
C VAL A 42 43.42 67.02 11.66
N PHE A 43 44.09 66.72 10.54
CA PHE A 43 44.73 65.42 10.35
C PHE A 43 46.06 65.37 11.12
N VAL A 44 46.23 64.34 11.94
CA VAL A 44 47.43 64.03 12.70
C VAL A 44 48.15 62.88 12.01
N PRO A 45 49.33 63.10 11.40
CA PRO A 45 49.98 62.09 10.57
C PRO A 45 50.68 60.95 11.33
N ALA A 46 50.93 61.12 12.63
CA ALA A 46 51.71 60.17 13.45
C ALA A 46 51.25 60.16 14.92
N ASP A 47 50.01 59.78 15.15
CA ASP A 47 49.51 59.40 16.46
C ASP A 47 50.12 58.06 16.92
N GLN A 48 50.43 57.95 18.21
CA GLN A 48 51.12 56.79 18.78
C GLN A 48 50.32 55.47 18.67
N ASP A 49 48.99 55.53 18.66
CA ASP A 49 48.12 54.35 18.63
C ASP A 49 47.51 54.10 17.24
N PHE A 50 47.28 55.16 16.47
CA PHE A 50 46.54 55.11 15.19
C PHE A 50 47.41 55.32 13.95
N GLY A 51 48.61 55.89 14.08
CA GLY A 51 49.35 56.39 12.91
C GLY A 51 48.66 57.64 12.35
N GLY A 52 47.90 57.51 11.26
CA GLY A 52 47.10 58.62 10.72
C GLY A 52 45.77 58.75 11.46
N ALA A 53 45.48 59.91 12.06
CA ALA A 53 44.26 60.11 12.85
C ALA A 53 43.57 61.44 12.56
N LEU A 54 42.26 61.48 12.71
CA LEU A 54 41.49 62.72 12.75
C LEU A 54 41.42 63.22 14.19
N GLU A 55 42.01 64.39 14.47
CA GLU A 55 41.83 65.09 15.74
C GLU A 55 40.70 66.11 15.62
N ILE A 56 39.73 66.04 16.53
CA ILE A 56 38.56 66.94 16.55
C ILE A 56 38.39 67.56 17.93
N LEU A 57 38.21 68.88 17.97
CA LEU A 57 37.65 69.60 19.11
C LEU A 57 36.11 69.59 19.01
N LYS A 58 35.45 68.98 19.99
CA LYS A 58 33.98 68.96 20.08
C LYS A 58 33.43 70.32 20.52
N THR A 59 32.62 70.94 19.66
CA THR A 59 32.11 72.31 19.85
C THR A 59 30.58 72.42 19.81
N ALA A 60 29.85 71.37 19.41
CA ALA A 60 28.40 71.36 19.25
C ALA A 60 27.75 70.21 20.01
N THR A 61 26.44 70.31 20.32
CA THR A 61 25.66 69.26 21.01
C THR A 61 25.90 67.87 20.40
N THR A 62 25.92 67.78 19.07
CA THR A 62 26.38 66.60 18.34
C THR A 62 27.40 67.05 17.30
N THR A 63 28.64 66.58 17.42
CA THR A 63 29.65 66.76 16.37
C THR A 63 29.65 65.50 15.52
N ARG A 64 29.28 65.62 14.25
CA ARG A 64 29.16 64.48 13.34
C ARG A 64 30.44 64.31 12.55
N VAL A 65 30.89 63.07 12.37
CA VAL A 65 32.00 62.71 11.49
C VAL A 65 31.45 61.70 10.50
N ARG A 66 31.04 62.14 9.31
CA ARG A 66 30.40 61.30 8.29
C ARG A 66 31.28 61.12 7.07
N TYR A 67 31.48 59.89 6.63
CA TYR A 67 32.07 59.62 5.32
C TYR A 67 31.06 59.97 4.22
N MET A 68 31.47 60.81 3.27
CA MET A 68 30.60 61.27 2.19
C MET A 68 30.46 60.26 1.05
N GLY A 69 31.31 59.22 1.00
CA GLY A 69 31.14 58.15 0.03
C GLY A 69 29.84 57.38 0.28
N GLN A 70 29.22 56.90 -0.79
CA GLN A 70 28.06 56.01 -0.70
C GLN A 70 28.57 54.59 -0.51
N THR A 71 28.53 54.08 0.73
CA THR A 71 28.84 52.67 0.99
C THR A 71 27.61 51.83 0.64
N PRO A 72 27.66 50.88 -0.32
CA PRO A 72 26.48 50.14 -0.74
C PRO A 72 25.89 49.28 0.38
N VAL A 73 24.56 49.27 0.48
CA VAL A 73 23.79 48.38 1.37
C VAL A 73 22.97 47.46 0.47
N LEU A 74 23.44 46.23 0.29
CA LEU A 74 22.83 45.27 -0.63
C LEU A 74 21.77 44.42 0.09
N PRO A 75 20.70 43.96 -0.61
CA PRO A 75 19.78 42.98 -0.07
C PRO A 75 20.51 41.74 0.46
N GLY A 76 20.19 41.36 1.70
CA GLY A 76 20.80 40.22 2.40
C GLY A 76 22.16 40.51 3.06
N CYS A 77 22.71 41.72 2.92
CA CYS A 77 23.99 42.10 3.50
C CYS A 77 23.84 42.65 4.93
N TYR A 78 24.82 42.32 5.78
CA TYR A 78 25.00 42.88 7.12
C TYR A 78 26.41 43.44 7.24
N LEU A 79 26.53 44.74 7.50
CA LEU A 79 27.79 45.46 7.57
C LEU A 79 28.14 45.76 9.02
N ARG A 80 29.35 45.40 9.47
CA ARG A 80 29.90 45.88 10.73
C ARG A 80 30.74 47.12 10.44
N VAL A 81 30.41 48.21 11.12
CA VAL A 81 31.22 49.43 11.12
C VAL A 81 31.99 49.47 12.43
N THR A 82 33.31 49.68 12.38
CA THR A 82 34.21 49.70 13.54
C THR A 82 35.09 50.95 13.49
N ALA A 83 35.37 51.55 14.64
CA ALA A 83 36.29 52.68 14.77
C ALA A 83 36.99 52.66 16.11
N ARG A 84 38.22 53.16 16.14
CA ARG A 84 39.00 53.37 17.37
C ARG A 84 39.06 54.85 17.68
N ILE A 85 38.80 55.21 18.93
CA ILE A 85 38.76 56.61 19.35
C ILE A 85 39.38 56.76 20.74
N LYS A 86 40.09 57.87 20.99
CA LYS A 86 40.58 58.23 22.32
C LYS A 86 40.35 59.69 22.62
N ALA A 87 40.06 60.00 23.89
CA ALA A 87 40.07 61.37 24.38
C ALA A 87 41.51 61.82 24.66
N ILE A 88 41.86 63.05 24.30
CA ILE A 88 43.21 63.59 24.48
C ILE A 88 43.26 64.55 25.67
N CYS A 89 42.33 65.50 25.72
CA CYS A 89 42.21 66.48 26.81
C CYS A 89 40.83 67.16 26.76
N GLY A 90 40.50 67.94 27.80
CA GLY A 90 39.24 68.69 27.88
C GLY A 90 38.04 67.80 28.29
N ALA A 91 36.81 68.30 28.16
CA ALA A 91 35.64 67.56 28.62
C ALA A 91 35.43 66.24 27.86
N LEU A 92 35.20 65.13 28.56
CA LEU A 92 35.07 63.80 27.96
C LEU A 92 33.70 63.61 27.28
N PRO A 93 33.65 63.37 25.96
CA PRO A 93 32.40 63.15 25.24
C PRO A 93 31.98 61.68 25.24
N GLU A 94 30.79 61.44 24.71
CA GLU A 94 30.31 60.10 24.33
C GLU A 94 30.44 59.94 22.81
N VAL A 95 30.60 58.69 22.37
CA VAL A 95 30.72 58.33 20.96
C VAL A 95 29.71 57.25 20.62
N ARG A 96 29.11 57.32 19.43
CA ARG A 96 28.27 56.26 18.87
C ARG A 96 28.43 56.21 17.36
N PHE A 97 28.16 55.05 16.76
CA PHE A 97 27.95 55.01 15.33
C PHE A 97 26.67 55.75 14.95
N ALA A 98 26.70 56.35 13.77
CA ALA A 98 25.47 56.71 13.09
C ALA A 98 25.66 56.60 11.58
N GLY A 99 24.60 56.81 10.84
CA GLY A 99 24.69 56.92 9.40
C GLY A 99 23.41 57.43 8.77
N PHE A 100 23.55 58.02 7.59
CA PHE A 100 22.42 58.37 6.73
C PHE A 100 22.05 57.15 5.90
N ALA A 101 20.80 56.68 5.99
CA ALA A 101 20.30 55.58 5.16
C ALA A 101 19.71 56.17 3.87
N GLY A 102 20.37 55.96 2.74
CA GLY A 102 19.95 56.51 1.45
C GLY A 102 19.13 55.55 0.61
N ASP A 103 18.04 56.02 0.03
CA ASP A 103 17.27 55.29 -0.98
C ASP A 103 17.82 55.48 -2.40
N ALA A 104 17.26 54.76 -3.38
CA ALA A 104 17.67 54.87 -4.79
C ALA A 104 17.42 56.27 -5.40
N GLY A 105 16.55 57.08 -4.78
CA GLY A 105 16.28 58.48 -5.14
C GLY A 105 17.18 59.50 -4.44
N GLN A 106 18.20 59.05 -3.70
CA GLN A 106 19.09 59.86 -2.87
C GLN A 106 18.41 60.56 -1.68
N ASN A 107 17.23 60.11 -1.27
CA ASN A 107 16.54 60.63 -0.09
C ASN A 107 16.86 59.80 1.16
N ASN A 108 16.64 60.40 2.33
CA ASN A 108 16.77 59.67 3.59
C ASN A 108 15.61 58.68 3.77
N VAL A 109 15.92 57.43 4.08
CA VAL A 109 14.91 56.45 4.48
C VAL A 109 14.42 56.81 5.89
N GLY A 110 13.19 57.32 5.97
CA GLY A 110 12.59 57.72 7.24
C GLY A 110 12.19 56.53 8.12
N GLY A 111 12.30 56.69 9.45
CA GLY A 111 11.79 55.71 10.42
C GLY A 111 12.73 54.54 10.76
N VAL A 112 13.89 54.43 10.09
CA VAL A 112 14.91 53.43 10.41
C VAL A 112 15.87 53.92 11.50
N VAL A 113 16.47 52.99 12.23
CA VAL A 113 17.42 53.31 13.31
C VAL A 113 18.76 53.74 12.69
N GLN A 114 19.06 55.03 12.77
CA GLN A 114 20.25 55.63 12.16
C GLN A 114 21.40 55.91 13.14
N VAL A 115 21.23 55.54 14.42
CA VAL A 115 22.22 55.68 15.48
C VAL A 115 22.40 54.34 16.19
N GLY A 116 23.65 53.94 16.43
CA GLY A 116 24.00 52.72 17.16
C GLY A 116 24.14 52.94 18.67
N PRO A 117 24.62 51.90 19.40
CA PRO A 117 24.92 51.99 20.83
C PRO A 117 25.90 53.12 21.14
N THR A 118 25.72 53.76 22.30
CA THR A 118 26.54 54.89 22.76
C THR A 118 27.53 54.45 23.83
N THR A 119 28.79 54.86 23.69
CA THR A 119 29.90 54.55 24.59
C THR A 119 30.49 55.85 25.14
N ALA A 120 30.59 55.97 26.46
CA ALA A 120 31.23 57.11 27.11
C ALA A 120 32.75 56.96 27.12
N LEU A 121 33.49 58.03 26.80
CA LEU A 121 34.94 58.08 27.01
C LEU A 121 35.20 58.45 28.48
N THR A 122 35.97 57.66 29.20
CA THR A 122 36.17 57.84 30.66
C THR A 122 37.56 58.34 31.04
N ASP A 123 38.56 58.09 30.19
CA ASP A 123 39.96 58.34 30.49
C ASP A 123 40.69 58.93 29.28
N TYR A 124 41.70 59.78 29.53
CA TYR A 124 42.54 60.33 28.48
C TYR A 124 43.59 59.32 28.03
N GLY A 125 43.85 59.26 26.72
CA GLY A 125 44.82 58.36 26.11
C GLY A 125 44.35 56.90 26.00
N ALA A 126 43.24 56.52 26.63
CA ALA A 126 42.65 55.19 26.48
C ALA A 126 41.99 55.05 25.10
N VAL A 127 42.42 54.05 24.33
CA VAL A 127 41.80 53.68 23.06
C VAL A 127 40.51 52.90 23.35
N VAL A 128 39.41 53.37 22.80
CA VAL A 128 38.08 52.76 22.89
C VAL A 128 37.66 52.26 21.52
N ASP A 129 37.35 50.97 21.42
CA ASP A 129 36.74 50.37 20.24
C ASP A 129 35.22 50.59 20.30
N VAL A 130 34.66 51.18 19.24
CA VAL A 130 33.22 51.21 19.02
C VAL A 130 32.89 50.35 17.81
N SER A 131 31.72 49.70 17.82
CA SER A 131 31.19 49.00 16.65
C SER A 131 29.66 49.05 16.59
N ALA A 132 29.10 48.92 15.39
CA ALA A 132 27.67 48.69 15.17
C ALA A 132 27.45 47.83 13.93
N ILE A 133 26.41 46.99 13.95
CA ILE A 133 25.98 46.19 12.80
C ILE A 133 24.75 46.83 12.15
N VAL A 134 24.86 47.15 10.86
CA VAL A 134 23.81 47.71 10.02
C VAL A 134 23.33 46.60 9.08
N GLY A 135 22.03 46.39 8.99
CA GLY A 135 21.48 45.30 8.16
C GLY A 135 20.11 45.61 7.60
N VAL A 136 19.76 44.96 6.50
CA VAL A 136 18.45 45.13 5.85
C VAL A 136 17.30 44.43 6.61
N GLY A 137 17.60 43.40 7.40
CA GLY A 137 16.59 42.61 8.12
C GLY A 137 16.81 42.61 9.63
N ASP A 138 15.72 42.62 10.38
CA ASP A 138 15.74 42.53 11.85
C ASP A 138 16.23 41.14 12.29
N ARG A 139 17.43 41.10 12.88
CA ARG A 139 18.04 39.90 13.45
C ARG A 139 18.68 40.22 14.77
N GLN A 140 18.65 39.25 15.68
CA GLN A 140 19.32 39.36 16.96
C GLN A 140 20.82 39.69 16.74
N GLY A 141 21.26 40.83 17.30
CA GLY A 141 22.63 41.33 17.15
C GLY A 141 22.81 42.39 16.06
N VAL A 142 21.75 42.79 15.34
CA VAL A 142 21.78 43.93 14.42
C VAL A 142 21.37 45.19 15.19
N ASP A 143 22.22 46.20 15.20
CA ASP A 143 22.00 47.44 15.94
C ASP A 143 21.12 48.43 15.17
N MET A 144 21.30 48.47 13.84
CA MET A 144 20.70 49.48 12.95
C MET A 144 19.99 48.78 11.78
N VAL A 145 18.70 48.49 11.96
CA VAL A 145 17.87 47.81 10.94
C VAL A 145 17.34 48.84 9.95
N TRP A 146 17.80 48.77 8.70
CA TRP A 146 17.53 49.78 7.66
C TRP A 146 16.51 49.35 6.59
N GLY A 147 16.07 48.09 6.60
CA GLY A 147 15.09 47.62 5.62
C GLY A 147 15.66 47.46 4.21
N GLY A 148 14.79 47.10 3.25
CA GLY A 148 15.17 46.94 1.84
C GLY A 148 15.21 48.24 1.02
N ASP A 149 14.70 49.35 1.57
CA ASP A 149 14.65 50.64 0.87
C ASP A 149 15.98 51.39 0.92
N ALA A 150 16.84 51.09 1.92
CA ALA A 150 18.17 51.65 2.02
C ALA A 150 19.14 50.90 1.10
N VAL A 151 19.66 51.58 0.07
CA VAL A 151 20.58 50.99 -0.93
C VAL A 151 22.02 51.47 -0.75
N TYR A 152 22.25 52.51 0.06
CA TYR A 152 23.57 52.94 0.49
C TYR A 152 23.53 53.61 1.87
N GLY A 153 24.70 53.75 2.49
CA GLY A 153 24.89 54.48 3.74
C GLY A 153 26.02 55.50 3.65
N HIS A 154 25.83 56.66 4.27
CA HIS A 154 26.94 57.53 4.69
C HIS A 154 27.26 57.24 6.16
N PHE A 155 28.28 56.42 6.40
CA PHE A 155 28.61 55.92 7.73
C PHE A 155 29.58 56.82 8.46
N GLY A 156 29.52 56.81 9.80
CA GLY A 156 30.50 57.54 10.60
C GLY A 156 30.22 57.54 12.10
N LEU A 157 30.71 58.55 12.81
CA LEU A 157 30.52 58.71 14.25
C LEU A 157 29.74 59.99 14.61
N ASP A 158 28.93 59.90 15.67
CA ASP A 158 28.43 61.05 16.41
C ASP A 158 29.24 61.18 17.70
N LEU A 159 29.77 62.37 17.99
CA LEU A 159 30.28 62.74 19.31
C LEU A 159 29.20 63.53 20.06
N THR A 160 28.66 62.95 21.12
CA THR A 160 27.62 63.54 22.00
C THR A 160 28.20 63.87 23.38
N GLY A 161 27.37 64.36 24.31
CA GLY A 161 27.82 64.74 25.65
C GLY A 161 28.53 66.10 25.70
N ALA A 162 29.47 66.25 26.65
CA ALA A 162 30.08 67.53 26.99
C ALA A 162 30.94 68.13 25.86
N ASN A 163 30.88 69.45 25.70
CA ASN A 163 31.70 70.18 24.71
C ASN A 163 33.03 70.65 25.32
N GLY A 164 34.03 70.87 24.47
CA GLY A 164 35.35 71.38 24.85
C GLY A 164 36.43 70.31 25.01
N GLY A 165 36.12 69.05 24.68
CA GLY A 165 37.10 67.97 24.61
C GLY A 165 37.72 67.80 23.22
N ILE A 166 38.98 67.38 23.19
CA ILE A 166 39.67 66.94 21.98
C ILE A 166 39.69 65.41 21.96
N VAL A 167 39.29 64.82 20.84
CA VAL A 167 39.38 63.38 20.58
C VAL A 167 40.23 63.12 19.34
N ARG A 168 40.87 61.95 19.28
CA ARG A 168 41.47 61.41 18.06
C ARG A 168 40.72 60.17 17.64
N ILE A 169 40.45 60.07 16.34
CA ILE A 169 39.69 58.99 15.71
C ILE A 169 40.60 58.34 14.66
N ASP A 170 40.70 57.02 14.73
CA ASP A 170 41.35 56.19 13.72
C ASP A 170 40.43 55.94 12.52
N ASP A 171 41.00 55.50 11.40
CA ASP A 171 40.23 55.19 10.20
C ASP A 171 39.06 54.25 10.50
N LEU A 172 37.92 54.53 9.86
CA LEU A 172 36.74 53.70 10.00
C LEU A 172 36.87 52.46 9.13
N LEU A 173 36.51 51.31 9.69
CA LEU A 173 36.49 50.03 8.99
C LEU A 173 35.04 49.59 8.78
N ILE A 174 34.70 49.20 7.55
CA ILE A 174 33.40 48.61 7.21
C ILE A 174 33.63 47.23 6.60
N GLU A 175 33.05 46.21 7.20
CA GLU A 175 33.21 44.81 6.81
C GLU A 175 31.85 44.14 6.61
N ASP A 176 31.76 43.26 5.61
CA ASP A 176 30.61 42.37 5.44
C ASP A 176 30.67 41.22 6.45
N VAL A 177 29.75 41.25 7.41
CA VAL A 177 29.59 40.24 8.47
C VAL A 177 28.35 39.37 8.24
N THR A 178 27.81 39.33 7.01
CA THR A 178 26.66 38.49 6.67
C THR A 178 26.88 37.03 7.05
N SER A 179 28.12 36.56 6.96
CA SER A 179 28.53 35.20 7.34
C SER A 179 28.14 34.82 8.77
N VAL A 180 28.11 35.79 9.70
CA VAL A 180 27.71 35.60 11.10
C VAL A 180 26.23 35.22 11.22
N PHE A 181 25.39 35.65 10.27
CA PHE A 181 23.95 35.40 10.30
C PHE A 181 23.52 34.24 9.38
N LEU A 182 24.42 33.64 8.61
CA LEU A 182 24.09 32.59 7.62
C LEU A 182 23.36 31.39 8.23
N ARG A 183 23.74 30.99 9.46
CA ARG A 183 23.09 29.84 10.13
C ARG A 183 21.61 30.08 10.41
N ASN A 184 21.22 31.32 10.71
CA ASN A 184 19.82 31.70 10.90
C ASN A 184 19.10 31.98 9.57
N MET A 185 19.84 32.09 8.46
CA MET A 185 19.29 32.23 7.10
C MET A 185 18.97 30.90 6.45
N LEU A 186 19.72 29.85 6.81
CA LEU A 186 19.49 28.51 6.30
C LEU A 186 18.36 27.87 7.12
N ALA A 187 17.28 27.48 6.44
CA ALA A 187 16.16 26.76 7.04
C ALA A 187 16.51 25.28 7.30
N GLN A 188 17.71 25.02 7.83
CA GLN A 188 18.26 23.67 7.99
C GLN A 188 19.01 23.53 9.32
N VAL A 189 18.94 22.34 9.93
CA VAL A 189 19.61 21.96 11.18
C VAL A 189 20.46 20.72 10.93
N ASP A 190 21.78 20.84 11.08
CA ASP A 190 22.73 19.75 10.86
C ASP A 190 22.87 18.89 12.13
N VAL A 191 22.66 17.58 12.03
CA VAL A 191 22.82 16.65 13.18
C VAL A 191 24.23 16.69 13.79
N ARG A 192 25.27 17.06 13.04
CA ARG A 192 26.65 17.21 13.54
C ARG A 192 26.80 18.37 14.51
N ASP A 193 25.98 19.41 14.36
CA ASP A 193 25.97 20.54 15.30
C ASP A 193 25.52 20.10 16.71
N TYR A 194 24.84 18.94 16.81
CA TYR A 194 24.35 18.33 18.05
C TYR A 194 25.22 17.15 18.49
N GLY A 195 26.39 16.99 17.88
CA GLY A 195 27.41 16.02 18.31
C GLY A 195 27.42 14.71 17.53
N ALA A 196 26.58 14.54 16.51
CA ALA A 196 26.61 13.36 15.66
C ALA A 196 27.98 13.20 14.97
N LYS A 197 28.53 11.99 14.98
CA LYS A 197 29.85 11.69 14.38
C LYS A 197 29.72 11.18 12.95
N GLY A 198 28.76 10.31 12.68
CA GLY A 198 28.63 9.69 11.35
C GLY A 198 29.80 8.77 11.02
N ASP A 199 30.38 8.10 12.01
CA ASP A 199 31.53 7.19 11.89
C ASP A 199 31.15 5.69 11.83
N GLY A 200 29.86 5.39 11.92
CA GLY A 200 29.27 4.05 11.90
C GLY A 200 29.37 3.28 13.22
N ALA A 201 29.96 3.87 14.26
CA ALA A 201 30.21 3.20 15.54
C ALA A 201 29.65 3.95 16.76
N THR A 202 29.75 5.28 16.75
CA THR A 202 29.22 6.13 17.82
C THR A 202 27.70 6.16 17.75
N ASP A 203 27.01 5.99 18.89
CA ASP A 203 25.55 6.14 18.96
C ASP A 203 25.15 7.61 18.77
N ASP A 204 24.65 7.93 17.58
CA ASP A 204 24.25 9.26 17.14
C ASP A 204 22.75 9.55 17.44
N SER A 205 22.03 8.62 18.08
CA SER A 205 20.58 8.76 18.35
C SER A 205 20.22 10.05 19.10
N ALA A 206 20.98 10.38 20.15
CA ALA A 206 20.72 11.57 20.96
C ALA A 206 20.93 12.87 20.17
N ALA A 207 21.89 12.89 19.24
CA ALA A 207 22.16 14.04 18.39
C ALA A 207 21.02 14.28 17.38
N PHE A 208 20.45 13.21 16.81
CA PHE A 208 19.28 13.29 15.93
C PHE A 208 18.05 13.85 16.66
N ILE A 209 17.76 13.35 17.87
CA ILE A 209 16.63 13.81 18.69
C ILE A 209 16.81 15.29 19.08
N ALA A 210 18.04 15.70 19.44
CA ALA A 210 18.34 17.09 19.77
C ALA A 210 18.24 18.02 18.55
N ALA A 211 18.69 17.56 17.38
CA ALA A 211 18.55 18.31 16.13
C ALA A 211 17.08 18.49 15.75
N ASP A 212 16.24 17.46 15.90
CA ASP A 212 14.80 17.57 15.63
C ASP A 212 14.09 18.54 16.58
N ALA A 213 14.45 18.49 17.87
CA ALA A 213 13.91 19.42 18.86
C ALA A 213 14.27 20.89 18.54
N ASP A 214 15.47 21.16 18.02
CA ASP A 214 15.86 22.50 17.58
C ASP A 214 15.24 22.89 16.23
N ALA A 215 15.12 21.93 15.30
CA ALA A 215 14.62 22.17 13.96
C ALA A 215 13.31 22.95 13.97
N SER A 216 12.40 22.67 14.91
CA SER A 216 11.15 23.42 15.07
C SER A 216 10.39 23.56 13.73
N GLY A 217 10.40 22.50 12.91
CA GLY A 217 9.81 22.46 11.58
C GLY A 217 10.74 22.82 10.41
N ARG A 218 11.99 23.23 10.67
CA ARG A 218 13.06 23.35 9.65
C ARG A 218 13.52 21.96 9.20
N GLU A 219 14.20 21.89 8.06
CA GLU A 219 14.73 20.62 7.56
C GLU A 219 15.93 20.16 8.42
N ILE A 220 15.99 18.90 8.80
CA ILE A 220 17.17 18.26 9.39
C ILE A 220 18.08 17.81 8.25
N LEU A 221 19.36 18.20 8.29
CA LEU A 221 20.40 17.66 7.44
C LEU A 221 21.11 16.51 8.14
N VAL A 222 21.23 15.39 7.43
CA VAL A 222 22.15 14.30 7.78
C VAL A 222 23.29 14.31 6.76
N PRO A 223 24.43 14.97 7.03
CA PRO A 223 25.55 15.06 6.09
C PRO A 223 26.14 13.70 5.71
N ALA A 224 27.01 13.67 4.70
CA ALA A 224 27.71 12.45 4.30
C ALA A 224 28.45 11.78 5.49
N GLY A 225 28.14 10.52 5.77
CA GLY A 225 28.65 9.71 6.89
C GLY A 225 27.77 8.48 7.12
N VAL A 226 28.13 7.63 8.10
CA VAL A 226 27.29 6.50 8.54
C VAL A 226 26.89 6.73 9.99
N TYR A 227 25.62 6.92 10.27
CA TYR A 227 25.12 7.29 11.61
C TYR A 227 24.52 6.07 12.29
N HIS A 228 25.15 5.60 13.36
CA HIS A 228 24.63 4.46 14.12
C HIS A 228 23.57 4.95 15.12
N LEU A 229 22.33 4.53 14.95
CA LEU A 229 21.23 4.85 15.86
C LEU A 229 20.93 3.64 16.73
N ALA A 230 21.48 3.58 17.94
CA ALA A 230 21.29 2.44 18.84
C ALA A 230 19.94 2.47 19.61
N GLN A 231 19.16 3.55 19.44
CA GLN A 231 17.89 3.80 20.13
C GLN A 231 16.74 4.01 19.13
N ASP A 232 15.52 4.10 19.66
CA ASP A 232 14.36 4.53 18.88
C ASP A 232 14.52 6.02 18.57
N VAL A 233 14.29 6.41 17.32
CA VAL A 233 14.40 7.79 16.86
C VAL A 233 13.15 8.15 16.09
N THR A 234 12.49 9.21 16.53
CA THR A 234 11.33 9.82 15.86
C THR A 234 11.70 11.23 15.46
N LEU A 235 11.54 11.56 14.18
CA LEU A 235 11.77 12.89 13.64
C LEU A 235 10.42 13.52 13.24
N ASP A 236 10.10 14.63 13.90
CA ASP A 236 8.89 15.41 13.66
C ASP A 236 9.06 16.48 12.57
N SER A 237 10.30 16.81 12.26
CA SER A 237 10.69 17.75 11.22
C SER A 237 11.04 17.04 9.91
N PRO A 238 10.97 17.74 8.76
CA PRO A 238 11.45 17.18 7.50
C PRO A 238 12.93 16.81 7.59
N VAL A 239 13.37 15.78 6.88
CA VAL A 239 14.78 15.34 6.91
C VAL A 239 15.31 15.13 5.50
N ARG A 240 16.59 15.47 5.29
CA ARG A 240 17.34 15.21 4.08
C ARG A 240 18.61 14.42 4.41
N PHE A 241 18.79 13.30 3.72
CA PHE A 241 19.95 12.43 3.88
C PHE A 241 20.97 12.67 2.76
N GLU A 242 22.21 12.99 3.16
CA GLU A 242 23.42 12.90 2.33
C GLU A 242 24.34 11.76 2.81
N GLY A 243 24.14 11.28 4.03
CA GLY A 243 24.73 10.06 4.59
C GLY A 243 23.68 8.99 4.90
N THR A 244 24.11 7.87 5.48
CA THR A 244 23.26 6.71 5.78
C THR A 244 23.14 6.44 7.27
N VAL A 245 22.13 5.66 7.63
CA VAL A 245 21.79 5.25 8.99
C VAL A 245 21.96 3.75 9.13
N THR A 246 22.51 3.30 10.25
CA THR A 246 22.41 1.91 10.70
C THR A 246 21.63 1.85 11.99
N GLN A 247 20.71 0.89 12.12
CA GLN A 247 19.88 0.77 13.31
C GLN A 247 19.54 -0.71 13.55
N PRO A 248 19.65 -1.23 14.80
CA PRO A 248 19.23 -2.59 15.13
C PRO A 248 17.76 -2.87 14.78
N ASP A 249 17.41 -4.11 14.44
CA ASP A 249 16.06 -4.50 14.01
C ASP A 249 14.99 -4.22 15.09
N ASN A 250 15.34 -4.33 16.37
CA ASN A 250 14.44 -4.07 17.49
C ASN A 250 14.29 -2.59 17.87
N ARG A 251 14.92 -1.67 17.10
CA ARG A 251 14.77 -0.23 17.26
C ARG A 251 13.93 0.35 16.14
N VAL A 252 13.14 1.37 16.44
CA VAL A 252 12.20 1.99 15.50
C VAL A 252 12.78 3.29 14.96
N PHE A 253 12.67 3.49 13.64
CA PHE A 253 12.98 4.77 12.99
C PHE A 253 11.71 5.37 12.38
N GLN A 254 11.22 6.46 12.96
CA GLN A 254 9.96 7.09 12.54
C GLN A 254 10.21 8.46 11.92
N LEU A 255 9.76 8.64 10.69
CA LEU A 255 9.76 9.92 9.99
C LEU A 255 8.33 10.42 9.89
N ARG A 256 7.91 11.46 10.65
CA ARG A 256 6.50 11.91 10.64
C ARG A 256 6.17 12.80 9.44
N ARG A 257 7.11 13.62 8.95
CA ARG A 257 6.88 14.52 7.80
C ARG A 257 7.23 13.90 6.45
N ASN A 258 8.26 13.07 6.41
CA ASN A 258 8.74 12.34 5.23
C ASN A 258 8.43 10.84 5.34
N PHE A 259 7.19 10.48 5.67
CA PHE A 259 6.81 9.07 5.80
C PHE A 259 6.56 8.42 4.43
N ASP A 260 7.64 8.14 3.71
CA ASP A 260 7.60 7.58 2.37
C ASP A 260 8.84 6.73 2.08
N PHE A 261 8.71 5.76 1.17
CA PHE A 261 9.77 4.79 0.92
C PHE A 261 11.04 5.44 0.37
N GLN A 262 10.94 6.49 -0.46
CA GLN A 262 12.11 7.16 -1.01
C GLN A 262 13.01 7.72 0.11
N THR A 263 12.43 8.33 1.14
CA THR A 263 13.20 8.88 2.26
C THR A 263 13.84 7.77 3.11
N TYR A 264 13.13 6.65 3.35
CA TYR A 264 13.75 5.48 4.01
C TYR A 264 14.86 4.88 3.14
N MET A 265 14.71 4.85 1.82
CA MET A 265 15.73 4.35 0.90
C MET A 265 16.99 5.23 0.93
N GLU A 266 16.84 6.56 0.98
CA GLU A 266 17.96 7.49 1.15
C GLU A 266 18.65 7.32 2.51
N ALA A 267 17.89 7.05 3.58
CA ALA A 267 18.44 6.82 4.90
C ALA A 267 19.25 5.52 5.00
N PHE A 268 18.80 4.42 4.39
CA PHE A 268 19.42 3.10 4.60
C PHE A 268 20.28 2.60 3.42
N GLU A 269 20.07 3.12 2.20
CA GLU A 269 20.70 2.65 0.95
C GLU A 269 20.54 1.13 0.66
N ASP A 270 19.60 0.47 1.33
CA ASP A 270 19.21 -0.93 1.11
C ASP A 270 17.68 -1.00 0.98
N GLU A 271 17.19 -1.45 -0.18
CA GLU A 271 15.77 -1.44 -0.53
C GLU A 271 14.93 -2.31 0.43
N THR A 272 15.45 -3.47 0.84
CA THR A 272 14.71 -4.40 1.71
C THR A 272 14.70 -3.89 3.14
N LEU A 273 15.84 -3.39 3.65
CA LEU A 273 15.93 -2.81 4.99
C LEU A 273 15.09 -1.53 5.10
N ALA A 274 15.16 -0.63 4.11
CA ALA A 274 14.35 0.58 4.04
C ALA A 274 12.85 0.25 4.12
N PHE A 275 12.40 -0.74 3.34
CA PHE A 275 11.01 -1.20 3.40
C PHE A 275 10.65 -1.76 4.77
N LYS A 276 11.49 -2.64 5.35
CA LYS A 276 11.25 -3.24 6.68
C LYS A 276 11.12 -2.15 7.75
N LYS A 277 11.99 -1.13 7.73
CA LYS A 277 11.96 0.00 8.67
C LYS A 277 10.74 0.91 8.48
N GLY A 278 10.36 1.19 7.23
CA GLY A 278 9.11 1.91 6.94
C GLY A 278 7.86 1.14 7.41
N PHE A 279 7.82 -0.18 7.19
CA PHE A 279 6.75 -1.04 7.68
C PHE A 279 6.72 -1.14 9.21
N GLN A 280 7.88 -1.20 9.86
CA GLN A 280 8.01 -1.14 11.32
C GLN A 280 7.40 0.15 11.86
N ALA A 281 7.75 1.30 11.29
CA ALA A 281 7.19 2.59 11.68
C ALA A 281 5.66 2.67 11.45
N LEU A 282 5.16 2.09 10.35
CA LEU A 282 3.73 2.02 10.04
C LEU A 282 2.92 1.38 11.17
N LEU A 283 3.44 0.29 11.77
CA LEU A 283 2.77 -0.41 12.87
C LEU A 283 3.03 0.21 14.26
N GLN A 284 3.99 1.13 14.39
CA GLN A 284 4.33 1.83 15.63
C GLN A 284 3.66 3.20 15.82
N THR A 285 2.72 3.57 14.93
CA THR A 285 1.99 4.86 14.96
C THR A 285 2.91 6.06 14.66
N VAL A 286 3.19 6.25 13.37
CA VAL A 286 3.92 7.40 12.80
C VAL A 286 2.98 8.54 12.37
N ASP A 287 1.76 8.60 12.92
CA ASP A 287 0.66 9.50 12.49
C ASP A 287 0.21 9.37 11.02
N HIS A 288 0.65 8.30 10.34
CA HIS A 288 0.17 7.94 9.01
C HIS A 288 -0.59 6.62 9.02
N GLU A 289 -1.63 6.55 8.19
CA GLU A 289 -2.40 5.33 7.97
C GLU A 289 -1.80 4.45 6.87
N SER A 290 -1.00 5.04 5.97
CA SER A 290 -0.45 4.37 4.80
C SER A 290 1.03 4.65 4.61
N PHE A 291 1.79 3.65 4.17
CA PHE A 291 3.17 3.77 3.70
C PHE A 291 3.18 3.78 2.17
N ASP A 292 3.62 4.89 1.58
CA ASP A 292 3.69 5.06 0.14
C ASP A 292 5.07 4.66 -0.40
N LEU A 293 5.09 3.80 -1.41
CA LEU A 293 6.31 3.28 -2.04
C LEU A 293 6.84 4.20 -3.17
N ASN A 294 6.17 5.33 -3.44
CA ASN A 294 6.54 6.36 -4.41
C ASN A 294 6.82 5.86 -5.84
N GLY A 295 6.13 4.82 -6.27
CA GLY A 295 6.32 4.19 -7.59
C GLY A 295 7.65 3.46 -7.73
N ARG A 296 8.38 3.23 -6.62
CA ARG A 296 9.67 2.54 -6.64
C ARG A 296 9.49 1.04 -6.83
N ILE A 297 10.52 0.45 -7.44
CA ILE A 297 10.71 -1.00 -7.51
C ILE A 297 11.61 -1.40 -6.34
N ILE A 298 11.17 -2.37 -5.56
CA ILE A 298 11.90 -2.95 -4.43
C ILE A 298 12.36 -4.33 -4.87
N LYS A 299 13.67 -4.52 -5.04
CA LYS A 299 14.25 -5.82 -5.37
C LYS A 299 14.36 -6.65 -4.12
N VAL A 300 13.69 -7.79 -4.15
CA VAL A 300 13.60 -8.73 -3.03
C VAL A 300 14.36 -9.99 -3.43
N PHE A 301 15.31 -10.43 -2.59
CA PHE A 301 16.19 -11.57 -2.90
C PHE A 301 15.78 -12.87 -2.18
N GLU A 302 14.94 -12.75 -1.16
CA GLU A 302 14.37 -13.81 -0.33
C GLU A 302 13.08 -13.30 0.34
N PRO A 303 12.21 -14.16 0.88
CA PRO A 303 10.98 -13.73 1.53
C PRO A 303 11.17 -12.65 2.60
N ILE A 304 10.29 -11.64 2.59
CA ILE A 304 10.22 -10.67 3.67
C ILE A 304 9.29 -11.23 4.74
N ASP A 305 9.87 -11.67 5.87
CA ASP A 305 9.10 -11.95 7.09
C ASP A 305 8.60 -10.63 7.67
N MET A 306 7.31 -10.39 7.49
CA MET A 306 6.66 -9.15 7.89
C MET A 306 6.54 -9.03 9.41
N GLN A 307 6.47 -10.14 10.15
CA GLN A 307 6.41 -10.08 11.60
C GLN A 307 7.79 -9.83 12.20
N ALA A 308 8.85 -10.43 11.63
CA ALA A 308 10.23 -10.17 12.04
C ALA A 308 10.63 -8.71 11.83
N ALA A 309 10.06 -8.01 10.83
CA ALA A 309 10.24 -6.57 10.65
C ALA A 309 9.63 -5.72 11.79
N VAL A 310 8.71 -6.28 12.59
CA VAL A 310 8.04 -5.60 13.71
C VAL A 310 8.05 -6.50 14.95
N PRO A 311 9.23 -6.78 15.53
CA PRO A 311 9.43 -7.88 16.47
C PRO A 311 8.65 -7.75 17.79
N ASP A 312 8.20 -6.54 18.16
CA ASP A 312 7.40 -6.29 19.35
C ASP A 312 5.89 -6.54 19.14
N LYS A 313 5.45 -6.86 17.91
CA LYS A 313 4.03 -7.09 17.59
C LYS A 313 3.82 -8.47 16.98
N THR A 314 2.91 -9.22 17.59
CA THR A 314 2.39 -10.47 17.02
C THR A 314 0.92 -10.34 16.61
N THR A 315 0.26 -9.24 17.00
CA THR A 315 -1.09 -8.91 16.57
C THR A 315 -1.24 -7.41 16.26
N PHE A 316 -2.11 -7.07 15.31
CA PHE A 316 -2.45 -5.67 14.99
C PHE A 316 -3.85 -5.57 14.36
N ALA A 317 -4.64 -4.55 14.74
CA ALA A 317 -6.06 -4.44 14.32
C ALA A 317 -6.55 -3.03 14.01
N THR A 318 -5.62 -2.11 13.75
CA THR A 318 -5.90 -0.75 13.25
C THR A 318 -5.64 -0.72 11.75
N ARG A 319 -6.36 0.13 11.00
CA ARG A 319 -6.18 0.19 9.54
C ARG A 319 -4.77 0.66 9.17
N ARG A 320 -4.08 -0.11 8.33
CA ARG A 320 -2.77 0.25 7.73
C ARG A 320 -2.68 -0.20 6.29
N VAL A 321 -2.07 0.62 5.43
CA VAL A 321 -1.99 0.34 3.98
C VAL A 321 -0.56 0.49 3.45
N ILE A 322 -0.08 -0.46 2.65
CA ILE A 322 1.11 -0.31 1.80
C ILE A 322 0.62 0.04 0.39
N ARG A 323 1.19 1.06 -0.27
CA ARG A 323 0.67 1.49 -1.57
C ARG A 323 1.70 2.00 -2.58
N ASN A 324 1.31 2.01 -3.86
CA ASN A 324 1.96 2.72 -4.96
C ASN A 324 3.42 2.30 -5.22
N GLY A 325 3.67 1.04 -5.61
CA GLY A 325 5.04 0.58 -5.92
C GLY A 325 5.08 -0.82 -6.51
N GLN A 326 6.26 -1.42 -6.55
CA GLN A 326 6.45 -2.78 -7.06
C GLN A 326 7.42 -3.58 -6.17
N PHE A 327 7.09 -4.84 -5.89
CA PHE A 327 8.03 -5.81 -5.34
C PHE A 327 8.48 -6.75 -6.45
N GLU A 328 9.79 -6.86 -6.67
CA GLU A 328 10.36 -7.69 -7.72
C GLU A 328 11.23 -8.82 -7.12
N ALA A 329 10.85 -10.07 -7.38
CA ALA A 329 11.62 -11.22 -6.94
C ALA A 329 12.90 -11.38 -7.81
N GLN A 330 14.06 -11.38 -7.15
CA GLN A 330 15.39 -11.56 -7.74
C GLN A 330 16.22 -12.61 -6.98
N GLY A 331 17.36 -13.02 -7.53
CA GLY A 331 18.24 -13.99 -6.86
C GLY A 331 17.68 -15.41 -6.79
N THR A 332 18.18 -16.19 -5.83
CA THR A 332 17.94 -17.64 -5.68
C THR A 332 17.27 -18.05 -4.37
N GLY A 333 16.91 -17.11 -3.48
CA GLY A 333 16.31 -17.40 -2.16
C GLY A 333 14.87 -17.91 -2.18
N TRP A 334 14.41 -18.51 -3.28
CA TRP A 334 12.99 -18.77 -3.57
C TRP A 334 12.61 -20.26 -3.62
N ASP A 335 13.56 -21.15 -3.37
CA ASP A 335 13.32 -22.59 -3.47
C ASP A 335 12.26 -23.06 -2.45
N THR A 336 11.36 -23.92 -2.93
CA THR A 336 10.33 -24.54 -2.10
C THR A 336 10.99 -25.48 -1.10
N THR A 337 10.64 -25.34 0.18
CA THR A 337 11.05 -26.34 1.19
C THR A 337 10.03 -27.48 1.16
N GLU A 338 10.46 -28.68 0.79
CA GLU A 338 9.63 -29.87 0.69
C GLU A 338 10.05 -30.92 1.73
N VAL A 339 9.08 -31.46 2.47
CA VAL A 339 9.30 -32.49 3.48
C VAL A 339 8.23 -33.56 3.35
N THR A 340 8.62 -34.82 3.36
CA THR A 340 7.68 -35.95 3.49
C THR A 340 7.76 -36.50 4.90
N SER A 341 6.62 -36.72 5.54
CA SER A 341 6.55 -37.31 6.88
C SER A 341 5.37 -38.26 7.02
N ILE A 342 5.57 -39.32 7.80
CA ILE A 342 4.51 -40.23 8.23
C ILE A 342 3.75 -39.54 9.36
N ALA A 343 2.43 -39.51 9.26
CA ALA A 343 1.55 -39.01 10.32
C ALA A 343 0.23 -39.78 10.35
N THR A 344 -0.48 -39.66 11.47
CA THR A 344 -1.82 -40.22 11.69
C THR A 344 -2.87 -39.12 11.68
N TYR A 345 -3.90 -39.29 10.84
CA TYR A 345 -5.10 -38.45 10.84
C TYR A 345 -6.28 -39.23 11.44
N ASP A 346 -7.05 -38.53 12.27
CA ASP A 346 -8.28 -39.04 12.88
C ASP A 346 -9.42 -38.05 12.52
N PRO A 347 -10.48 -38.50 11.81
CA PRO A 347 -11.63 -37.65 11.49
C PRO A 347 -12.29 -37.00 12.72
N ASP A 348 -12.24 -37.64 13.89
CA ASP A 348 -12.78 -37.07 15.14
C ASP A 348 -11.91 -35.91 15.69
N ALA A 349 -10.65 -35.86 15.26
CA ALA A 349 -9.72 -34.75 15.49
C ALA A 349 -9.41 -34.01 14.18
N ALA A 350 -10.45 -33.76 13.37
CA ALA A 350 -10.47 -33.32 11.97
C ALA A 350 -9.45 -32.27 11.49
N ARG A 351 -8.84 -31.46 12.37
CA ARG A 351 -7.80 -30.49 11.98
C ARG A 351 -6.42 -30.84 12.51
N THR A 352 -6.18 -32.06 12.96
CA THR A 352 -4.92 -32.48 13.56
C THR A 352 -4.30 -33.66 12.83
N LEU A 353 -3.01 -33.54 12.50
CA LEU A 353 -2.15 -34.71 12.29
C LEU A 353 -1.39 -34.99 13.59
N SER A 354 -1.36 -36.25 14.00
CA SER A 354 -0.66 -36.75 15.20
C SER A 354 0.43 -37.74 14.82
N ASN A 355 1.32 -38.07 15.76
CA ASN A 355 2.46 -38.98 15.54
C ASN A 355 3.29 -38.57 14.31
N VAL A 356 3.44 -37.26 14.08
CA VAL A 356 4.15 -36.72 12.92
C VAL A 356 5.64 -36.99 13.09
N ALA A 357 6.18 -37.89 12.28
CA ALA A 357 7.59 -38.22 12.29
C ALA A 357 8.44 -36.97 11.96
N ASN A 358 9.44 -36.67 12.78
CA ASN A 358 10.30 -35.48 12.59
C ASN A 358 9.51 -34.16 12.43
N ALA A 359 8.45 -33.96 13.23
CA ALA A 359 7.60 -32.77 13.20
C ALA A 359 8.39 -31.44 13.15
N ALA A 360 9.55 -31.36 13.82
CA ALA A 360 10.44 -30.18 13.82
C ALA A 360 10.87 -29.71 12.42
N ASN A 361 10.90 -30.61 11.43
CA ASN A 361 11.27 -30.27 10.06
C ASN A 361 10.09 -29.79 9.21
N VAL A 362 8.85 -29.92 9.68
CA VAL A 362 7.67 -29.51 8.90
C VAL A 362 7.43 -28.00 9.06
N PRO A 363 7.50 -27.21 7.97
CA PRO A 363 7.35 -25.77 8.06
C PRO A 363 5.89 -25.32 8.21
N VAL A 364 5.66 -24.32 9.08
CA VAL A 364 4.36 -23.61 9.16
C VAL A 364 4.09 -22.88 7.84
N GLY A 365 2.84 -22.91 7.37
CA GLY A 365 2.43 -22.35 6.09
C GLY A 365 2.77 -23.24 4.88
N ALA A 366 3.16 -24.49 5.10
CA ALA A 366 3.32 -25.47 4.03
C ALA A 366 1.96 -25.97 3.51
N LEU A 367 1.83 -26.10 2.19
CA LEU A 367 0.74 -26.86 1.57
C LEU A 367 0.88 -28.33 1.94
N VAL A 368 -0.23 -28.98 2.27
CA VAL A 368 -0.30 -30.40 2.60
C VAL A 368 -0.85 -31.17 1.38
N GLU A 369 -0.17 -32.24 1.00
CA GLU A 369 -0.59 -33.17 -0.05
C GLU A 369 -0.54 -34.61 0.48
N GLY A 370 -1.49 -35.44 0.05
CA GLY A 370 -1.61 -36.84 0.48
C GLY A 370 -2.92 -37.46 -0.01
N ALA A 371 -3.11 -38.76 0.21
CA ALA A 371 -4.37 -39.40 -0.11
C ALA A 371 -5.47 -38.86 0.84
N GLY A 372 -6.63 -38.50 0.27
CA GLY A 372 -7.74 -37.92 1.03
C GLY A 372 -7.57 -36.46 1.45
N VAL A 373 -6.53 -35.77 0.96
CA VAL A 373 -6.30 -34.35 1.24
C VAL A 373 -6.97 -33.49 0.18
N GLY A 374 -7.89 -32.61 0.60
CA GLY A 374 -8.51 -31.61 -0.28
C GLY A 374 -7.50 -30.56 -0.76
N ARG A 375 -7.88 -29.73 -1.73
CA ARG A 375 -6.97 -28.69 -2.25
C ARG A 375 -6.76 -27.57 -1.22
N GLU A 376 -5.61 -26.90 -1.32
CA GLU A 376 -5.29 -25.70 -0.52
C GLU A 376 -5.44 -25.90 1.01
N VAL A 377 -5.10 -27.09 1.51
CA VAL A 377 -4.96 -27.37 2.96
C VAL A 377 -3.53 -27.05 3.40
N TYR A 378 -3.37 -26.29 4.48
CA TYR A 378 -2.07 -25.79 4.93
C TYR A 378 -1.76 -26.17 6.37
N VAL A 379 -0.47 -26.24 6.69
CA VAL A 379 0.04 -26.31 8.06
C VAL A 379 -0.18 -24.96 8.75
N ARG A 380 -1.06 -24.94 9.74
CA ARG A 380 -1.38 -23.75 10.53
C ARG A 380 -0.37 -23.53 11.66
N SER A 381 -0.04 -24.60 12.39
CA SER A 381 0.94 -24.61 13.48
C SER A 381 1.54 -26.01 13.67
N VAL A 382 2.71 -26.07 14.32
CA VAL A 382 3.44 -27.31 14.63
C VAL A 382 3.80 -27.32 16.11
N ASP A 383 3.44 -28.39 16.80
CA ASP A 383 3.89 -28.70 18.16
C ASP A 383 4.91 -29.84 18.10
N VAL A 384 6.19 -29.48 18.24
CA VAL A 384 7.30 -30.43 18.20
C VAL A 384 7.30 -31.36 19.41
N GLY A 385 6.88 -30.88 20.58
CA GLY A 385 6.91 -31.66 21.82
C GLY A 385 5.89 -32.79 21.83
N THR A 386 4.72 -32.56 21.23
CA THR A 386 3.66 -33.58 21.11
C THR A 386 3.60 -34.26 19.74
N GLN A 387 4.49 -33.88 18.80
CA GLN A 387 4.49 -34.37 17.41
C GLN A 387 3.14 -34.18 16.70
N ARG A 388 2.55 -32.99 16.88
CA ARG A 388 1.25 -32.65 16.30
C ARG A 388 1.35 -31.48 15.34
N ILE A 389 0.53 -31.51 14.29
CA ILE A 389 0.34 -30.42 13.35
C ILE A 389 -1.14 -30.03 13.35
N THR A 390 -1.41 -28.74 13.37
CA THR A 390 -2.76 -28.19 13.13
C THR A 390 -2.90 -27.81 11.65
N LEU A 391 -4.00 -28.20 11.03
CA LEU A 391 -4.33 -27.95 9.62
C LEU A 391 -5.31 -26.78 9.46
N SER A 392 -5.30 -26.16 8.27
CA SER A 392 -6.23 -25.08 7.91
C SER A 392 -7.67 -25.57 7.67
N ALA A 393 -7.82 -26.81 7.21
CA ALA A 393 -9.10 -27.45 6.95
C ALA A 393 -9.02 -28.97 7.19
N PRO A 394 -10.17 -29.64 7.40
CA PRO A 394 -10.22 -31.10 7.47
C PRO A 394 -9.88 -31.83 6.17
N LEU A 395 -9.61 -33.13 6.30
CA LEU A 395 -9.29 -34.06 5.21
C LEU A 395 -10.46 -35.04 5.02
N PHE A 396 -10.83 -35.32 3.77
CA PHE A 396 -12.07 -36.04 3.45
C PHE A 396 -11.95 -37.56 3.45
N ASP A 397 -10.77 -38.12 3.20
CA ASP A 397 -10.58 -39.58 3.11
C ASP A 397 -9.14 -40.00 3.50
N ALA A 398 -8.69 -39.50 4.65
CA ALA A 398 -7.29 -39.63 5.07
C ALA A 398 -7.11 -40.40 6.39
N ALA A 399 -8.17 -41.04 6.91
CA ALA A 399 -8.17 -41.70 8.21
C ALA A 399 -7.06 -42.75 8.35
N GLY A 400 -6.36 -42.73 9.48
CA GLY A 400 -5.24 -43.62 9.76
C GLY A 400 -3.88 -43.02 9.44
N THR A 401 -2.86 -43.89 9.31
CA THR A 401 -1.46 -43.50 9.17
C THR A 401 -0.99 -43.60 7.73
N GLN A 402 -0.44 -42.51 7.19
CA GLN A 402 0.09 -42.45 5.83
C GLN A 402 1.23 -41.44 5.70
N ASN A 403 1.86 -41.40 4.53
CA ASN A 403 2.83 -40.36 4.17
C ASN A 403 2.09 -39.09 3.71
N PHE A 404 2.45 -37.95 4.27
CA PHE A 404 2.05 -36.62 3.81
C PHE A 404 3.26 -35.88 3.25
N THR A 405 3.05 -35.09 2.22
CA THR A 405 4.05 -34.18 1.66
C THR A 405 3.70 -32.74 2.04
N PHE A 406 4.68 -32.00 2.52
CA PHE A 406 4.55 -30.63 2.99
C PHE A 406 5.42 -29.72 2.12
N LYS A 407 4.81 -28.76 1.42
CA LYS A 407 5.50 -27.83 0.50
C LYS A 407 5.36 -26.38 0.98
N ARG A 408 6.46 -25.79 1.47
CA ARG A 408 6.53 -24.37 1.84
C ARG A 408 7.05 -23.53 0.69
N PHE A 409 6.12 -22.93 -0.04
CA PHE A 409 6.43 -21.88 -1.02
C PHE A 409 6.98 -20.63 -0.34
N LYS A 410 7.75 -19.83 -1.08
CA LYS A 410 8.40 -18.60 -0.63
C LYS A 410 7.64 -17.39 -1.17
N TYR A 411 7.29 -16.43 -0.32
CA TYR A 411 6.40 -15.31 -0.67
C TYR A 411 7.17 -13.99 -0.64
N LEU A 412 6.85 -13.05 -1.56
CA LEU A 412 7.41 -11.70 -1.51
C LEU A 412 7.11 -11.04 -0.16
N LEU A 413 5.85 -11.12 0.29
CA LEU A 413 5.43 -10.68 1.62
C LEU A 413 4.84 -11.85 2.40
N ASP A 414 5.51 -12.21 3.49
CA ASP A 414 5.12 -13.33 4.35
C ASP A 414 4.64 -12.81 5.71
N PHE A 415 3.31 -12.76 5.89
CA PHE A 415 2.70 -12.36 7.16
C PHE A 415 2.48 -13.56 8.10
N SER A 416 2.96 -14.76 7.77
CA SER A 416 2.65 -15.98 8.52
C SER A 416 3.17 -15.99 9.97
N GLY A 417 4.14 -15.14 10.31
CA GLY A 417 4.62 -14.93 11.68
C GLY A 417 3.64 -14.18 12.60
N PHE A 418 2.65 -13.45 12.05
CA PHE A 418 1.62 -12.81 12.87
C PHE A 418 0.57 -13.82 13.34
N ASN A 419 0.24 -13.76 14.63
CA ASN A 419 -0.89 -14.48 15.22
C ASN A 419 -2.22 -13.93 14.68
N ALA A 420 -2.34 -12.60 14.58
CA ALA A 420 -3.53 -11.98 14.01
C ALA A 420 -3.25 -10.61 13.37
N LEU A 421 -3.65 -10.42 12.12
CA LEU A 421 -3.51 -9.14 11.43
C LEU A 421 -4.84 -8.71 10.81
N SER A 422 -5.42 -7.61 11.29
CA SER A 422 -6.70 -7.08 10.82
C SER A 422 -6.58 -5.69 10.22
N LYS A 423 -7.48 -5.38 9.27
CA LYS A 423 -7.58 -4.07 8.60
C LYS A 423 -6.30 -3.65 7.87
N SER A 424 -5.47 -4.60 7.49
CA SER A 424 -4.26 -4.36 6.70
C SER A 424 -4.59 -4.40 5.22
N GLY A 425 -3.91 -3.57 4.44
CA GLY A 425 -4.23 -3.36 3.04
C GLY A 425 -3.03 -3.17 2.14
N ILE A 426 -3.19 -3.56 0.88
CA ILE A 426 -2.22 -3.35 -0.19
C ILE A 426 -2.95 -2.72 -1.38
N GLN A 427 -2.47 -1.57 -1.85
CA GLN A 427 -3.15 -0.81 -2.89
C GLN A 427 -2.21 -0.32 -3.99
N GLY A 428 -2.55 -0.53 -5.26
CA GLY A 428 -1.77 0.01 -6.38
C GLY A 428 -0.33 -0.52 -6.40
N VAL A 429 -0.14 -1.78 -5.99
CA VAL A 429 1.16 -2.45 -5.94
C VAL A 429 1.22 -3.57 -6.97
N GLU A 430 2.33 -3.67 -7.69
CA GLU A 430 2.64 -4.86 -8.47
C GLU A 430 3.56 -5.82 -7.71
N PHE A 431 3.17 -7.08 -7.63
CA PHE A 431 3.98 -8.20 -7.19
C PHE A 431 4.53 -8.89 -8.43
N GLN A 432 5.75 -8.53 -8.81
CA GLN A 432 6.48 -9.15 -9.91
C GLN A 432 7.25 -10.37 -9.39
N CYS A 433 6.56 -11.50 -9.35
CA CYS A 433 7.07 -12.74 -8.76
C CYS A 433 8.08 -13.49 -9.63
N ASN A 434 8.21 -13.10 -10.92
CA ASN A 434 9.26 -13.58 -11.85
C ASN A 434 9.40 -15.11 -11.98
N ASN A 435 8.33 -15.88 -11.81
CA ASN A 435 8.33 -17.36 -11.78
C ASN A 435 9.23 -17.95 -10.67
N LYS A 436 9.56 -17.15 -9.66
CA LYS A 436 10.43 -17.52 -8.53
C LYS A 436 9.62 -17.58 -7.25
N ALA A 437 8.94 -16.47 -6.94
CA ALA A 437 8.21 -16.30 -5.69
C ALA A 437 6.71 -16.58 -5.86
N SER A 438 6.03 -16.76 -4.73
CA SER A 438 4.62 -16.48 -4.56
C SER A 438 4.42 -15.02 -4.13
N GLY A 439 3.19 -14.50 -4.24
CA GLY A 439 2.89 -13.10 -3.90
C GLY A 439 2.83 -12.85 -2.40
N ILE A 440 1.66 -13.10 -1.80
CA ILE A 440 1.35 -12.76 -0.40
C ILE A 440 0.93 -14.01 0.37
N MET A 441 1.52 -14.23 1.54
CA MET A 441 0.96 -15.14 2.54
C MET A 441 0.35 -14.35 3.69
N LEU A 442 -0.92 -14.61 4.00
CA LEU A 442 -1.65 -13.97 5.09
C LEU A 442 -1.22 -14.49 6.47
N ALA A 443 -1.52 -13.67 7.50
CA ALA A 443 -1.38 -14.03 8.90
C ALA A 443 -2.26 -15.22 9.31
N ASP A 444 -1.98 -15.81 10.48
CA ASP A 444 -2.70 -16.98 10.97
C ASP A 444 -4.20 -16.71 11.19
N ALA A 445 -4.52 -15.57 11.79
CA ALA A 445 -5.87 -15.07 11.98
C ALA A 445 -5.94 -13.58 11.61
N GLY A 446 -7.13 -13.01 11.65
CA GLY A 446 -7.34 -11.61 11.29
C GLY A 446 -8.64 -11.41 10.54
N SER A 447 -8.95 -10.17 10.22
CA SER A 447 -10.15 -9.81 9.47
C SER A 447 -9.89 -8.64 8.54
N THR A 448 -10.63 -8.59 7.42
CA THR A 448 -10.66 -7.46 6.50
C THR A 448 -9.31 -7.10 5.88
N PHE A 449 -8.48 -8.11 5.58
CA PHE A 449 -7.32 -7.91 4.71
C PHE A 449 -7.81 -7.48 3.32
N ASN A 450 -7.22 -6.44 2.73
CA ASN A 450 -7.63 -5.97 1.41
C ASN A 450 -6.46 -5.90 0.42
N VAL A 451 -6.77 -6.20 -0.85
CA VAL A 451 -5.87 -6.06 -1.99
C VAL A 451 -6.65 -5.37 -3.09
N MET A 452 -6.23 -4.16 -3.48
CA MET A 452 -6.98 -3.29 -4.37
C MET A 452 -6.08 -2.70 -5.46
N ASP A 453 -6.54 -2.69 -6.71
CA ASP A 453 -5.80 -2.10 -7.83
C ASP A 453 -4.38 -2.68 -8.01
N CYS A 454 -4.17 -3.94 -7.61
CA CYS A 454 -2.86 -4.58 -7.62
C CYS A 454 -2.67 -5.50 -8.82
N PHE A 455 -1.41 -5.75 -9.16
CA PHE A 455 -1.00 -6.76 -10.12
C PHE A 455 -0.25 -7.86 -9.38
N ILE A 456 -0.62 -9.12 -9.63
CA ILE A 456 0.12 -10.28 -9.15
C ILE A 456 0.58 -11.05 -10.38
N SER A 457 1.83 -10.77 -10.74
CA SER A 457 2.41 -11.11 -12.02
C SER A 457 3.38 -12.28 -11.86
N ARG A 458 3.15 -13.33 -12.64
CA ARG A 458 4.02 -14.49 -12.83
C ARG A 458 4.38 -15.20 -11.51
N PRO A 459 3.42 -15.51 -10.62
CA PRO A 459 3.73 -16.30 -9.43
C PRO A 459 4.23 -17.69 -9.81
N ALA A 460 5.24 -18.19 -9.10
CA ALA A 460 5.69 -19.57 -9.28
C ALA A 460 4.60 -20.57 -8.86
N TYR A 461 3.88 -20.26 -7.77
CA TYR A 461 2.86 -21.16 -7.21
C TYR A 461 1.60 -20.45 -6.75
N ARG A 462 1.68 -19.40 -5.93
CA ARG A 462 0.49 -18.77 -5.32
C ARG A 462 0.50 -17.25 -5.47
N GLY A 463 -0.66 -16.68 -5.79
CA GLY A 463 -0.85 -15.23 -5.73
C GLY A 463 -1.05 -14.76 -4.30
N ILE A 464 -2.17 -15.15 -3.67
CA ILE A 464 -2.49 -14.87 -2.26
C ILE A 464 -2.83 -16.17 -1.56
N THR A 465 -2.13 -16.48 -0.47
CA THR A 465 -2.40 -17.69 0.32
C THR A 465 -2.91 -17.36 1.71
N SER A 466 -4.05 -17.95 2.06
CA SER A 466 -4.50 -18.06 3.44
C SER A 466 -4.11 -19.43 4.00
N LYS A 467 -3.14 -19.47 4.93
CA LYS A 467 -2.77 -20.70 5.66
C LYS A 467 -3.72 -21.02 6.82
N GLY A 468 -4.60 -20.09 7.16
CA GLY A 468 -5.43 -20.11 8.36
C GLY A 468 -6.65 -19.24 8.15
N GLU A 469 -7.02 -18.45 9.16
CA GLU A 469 -8.27 -17.69 9.22
C GLU A 469 -8.07 -16.18 8.99
N GLY A 470 -6.86 -15.74 8.62
CA GLY A 470 -6.57 -14.33 8.31
C GLY A 470 -7.32 -13.74 7.10
N CYS A 471 -8.06 -14.56 6.36
CA CYS A 471 -8.87 -14.14 5.21
C CYS A 471 -10.33 -13.82 5.55
N GLN A 472 -10.74 -13.82 6.83
CA GLN A 472 -12.11 -13.49 7.23
C GLN A 472 -12.52 -12.10 6.71
N GLY A 473 -13.56 -12.04 5.87
CA GLY A 473 -14.00 -10.79 5.26
C GLY A 473 -12.99 -10.16 4.28
N MET A 474 -12.08 -10.96 3.69
CA MET A 474 -11.06 -10.48 2.75
C MET A 474 -11.68 -9.83 1.50
N LEU A 475 -11.07 -8.75 1.04
CA LEU A 475 -11.50 -7.99 -0.14
C LEU A 475 -10.41 -8.03 -1.21
N VAL A 476 -10.74 -8.53 -2.41
CA VAL A 476 -9.85 -8.51 -3.58
C VAL A 476 -10.58 -7.83 -4.72
N ASP A 477 -10.13 -6.62 -5.05
CA ASP A 477 -10.86 -5.68 -5.90
C ASP A 477 -10.00 -5.11 -7.01
N ASN A 478 -10.53 -5.11 -8.24
CA ASN A 478 -9.89 -4.49 -9.40
C ASN A 478 -8.43 -4.92 -9.63
N CYS A 479 -8.10 -6.17 -9.30
CA CYS A 479 -6.75 -6.70 -9.42
C CYS A 479 -6.55 -7.49 -10.72
N GLN A 480 -5.30 -7.58 -11.17
CA GLN A 480 -4.86 -8.43 -12.27
C GLN A 480 -4.01 -9.58 -11.72
N PHE A 481 -4.42 -10.82 -11.99
CA PHE A 481 -3.61 -12.00 -11.75
C PHE A 481 -3.13 -12.53 -13.10
N LEU A 482 -1.82 -12.52 -13.31
CA LEU A 482 -1.19 -12.88 -14.58
C LEU A 482 -0.28 -14.09 -14.40
N SER A 483 -0.71 -15.28 -14.80
CA SER A 483 0.16 -16.46 -14.79
C SER A 483 1.22 -16.34 -15.89
N SER A 484 2.32 -17.08 -15.76
CA SER A 484 3.29 -17.29 -16.84
C SER A 484 3.05 -18.58 -17.62
N GLU A 485 1.96 -19.28 -17.33
CA GLU A 485 1.62 -20.62 -17.82
C GLU A 485 0.77 -20.58 -19.11
N ASP A 486 0.83 -19.51 -19.91
CA ASP A 486 0.07 -19.38 -21.16
C ASP A 486 0.30 -20.55 -22.13
N ALA A 487 1.54 -21.02 -22.23
CA ALA A 487 1.94 -22.13 -23.10
C ALA A 487 1.80 -23.51 -22.45
N VAL A 488 1.36 -23.58 -21.18
CA VAL A 488 1.20 -24.83 -20.43
C VAL A 488 -0.24 -25.31 -20.56
N ASN A 489 -0.41 -26.62 -20.78
CA ASN A 489 -1.73 -27.25 -20.82
C ASN A 489 -2.45 -27.05 -19.49
N ALA A 490 -3.77 -26.88 -19.51
CA ALA A 490 -4.56 -26.58 -18.32
C ALA A 490 -4.33 -27.60 -17.19
N THR A 491 -4.21 -28.88 -17.51
CA THR A 491 -3.98 -29.97 -16.54
C THR A 491 -2.61 -29.95 -15.88
N ASP A 492 -1.61 -29.35 -16.53
CA ASP A 492 -0.21 -29.34 -16.08
C ASP A 492 0.12 -28.07 -15.28
N ARG A 493 -0.80 -27.10 -15.22
CA ARG A 493 -0.62 -25.85 -14.46
C ARG A 493 -0.59 -26.11 -12.95
N VAL A 494 0.21 -25.31 -12.25
CA VAL A 494 0.39 -25.40 -10.79
C VAL A 494 0.04 -24.11 -10.07
N SER A 495 -0.04 -22.98 -10.79
CA SER A 495 -0.31 -21.69 -10.17
C SER A 495 -1.78 -21.53 -9.75
N VAL A 496 -2.01 -21.05 -8.53
CA VAL A 496 -3.35 -20.71 -8.01
C VAL A 496 -3.35 -19.23 -7.64
N ALA A 497 -4.35 -18.49 -8.13
CA ALA A 497 -4.41 -17.04 -7.89
C ALA A 497 -4.65 -16.76 -6.40
N LEU A 498 -5.64 -17.42 -5.77
CA LEU A 498 -5.82 -17.33 -4.32
C LEU A 498 -6.56 -18.51 -3.67
N ASN A 499 -6.45 -18.63 -2.36
CA ASN A 499 -7.36 -19.43 -1.52
C ASN A 499 -7.86 -18.64 -0.31
N ALA A 500 -9.01 -19.04 0.23
CA ALA A 500 -9.54 -18.51 1.48
C ALA A 500 -10.26 -19.60 2.30
N ASN A 501 -9.92 -19.72 3.58
CA ASN A 501 -10.52 -20.68 4.51
C ASN A 501 -11.73 -20.14 5.29
N SER A 502 -11.86 -18.81 5.39
CA SER A 502 -12.87 -18.12 6.21
C SER A 502 -13.99 -17.52 5.38
N ASN A 503 -15.01 -16.99 6.06
CA ASN A 503 -16.25 -16.52 5.45
C ASN A 503 -16.13 -15.08 4.91
N ASP A 504 -17.18 -14.67 4.18
CA ASP A 504 -17.47 -13.29 3.82
C ASP A 504 -16.45 -12.66 2.85
N VAL A 505 -15.75 -13.48 2.06
CA VAL A 505 -14.77 -13.02 1.08
C VAL A 505 -15.48 -12.37 -0.10
N LYS A 506 -14.92 -11.26 -0.59
CA LYS A 506 -15.41 -10.57 -1.79
C LYS A 506 -14.31 -10.52 -2.84
N LEU A 507 -14.58 -11.14 -3.99
CA LEU A 507 -13.74 -11.12 -5.17
C LEU A 507 -14.47 -10.34 -6.26
N ARG A 508 -14.03 -9.12 -6.57
CA ARG A 508 -14.77 -8.22 -7.46
C ARG A 508 -13.91 -7.57 -8.54
N HIS A 509 -14.43 -7.55 -9.76
CA HIS A 509 -13.85 -6.82 -10.89
C HIS A 509 -12.39 -7.20 -11.21
N ASN A 510 -11.98 -8.43 -10.88
CA ASN A 510 -10.62 -8.90 -11.12
C ASN A 510 -10.49 -9.52 -12.51
N ARG A 511 -9.28 -9.54 -13.06
CA ARG A 511 -8.94 -10.29 -14.27
C ARG A 511 -7.88 -11.33 -13.98
N ILE A 512 -8.11 -12.58 -14.39
CA ILE A 512 -7.27 -13.73 -14.07
C ILE A 512 -6.98 -14.53 -15.33
N THR A 513 -5.70 -14.65 -15.67
CA THR A 513 -5.27 -15.24 -16.95
C THR A 513 -4.46 -16.50 -16.74
N ARG A 514 -4.94 -17.64 -17.25
CA ARG A 514 -4.19 -18.90 -17.39
C ARG A 514 -3.63 -19.46 -16.07
N PHE A 515 -4.32 -19.26 -14.96
CA PHE A 515 -4.04 -19.99 -13.72
C PHE A 515 -4.62 -21.41 -13.77
N ARG A 516 -4.10 -22.33 -12.97
CA ARG A 516 -4.75 -23.63 -12.68
C ARG A 516 -6.11 -23.40 -12.05
N HIS A 517 -6.17 -22.53 -11.04
CA HIS A 517 -7.39 -22.12 -10.35
C HIS A 517 -7.36 -20.60 -10.13
N PHE A 518 -8.48 -19.92 -10.36
CA PHE A 518 -8.66 -18.55 -9.88
C PHE A 518 -8.71 -18.55 -8.36
N ALA A 519 -9.69 -19.26 -7.78
CA ALA A 519 -9.89 -19.24 -6.34
C ALA A 519 -10.41 -20.56 -5.79
N LEU A 520 -9.96 -20.91 -4.58
CA LEU A 520 -10.65 -21.86 -3.69
C LEU A 520 -11.25 -21.11 -2.50
N LEU A 521 -12.55 -21.28 -2.28
CA LEU A 521 -13.29 -20.68 -1.18
C LEU A 521 -13.89 -21.78 -0.29
N ALA A 522 -13.28 -22.01 0.88
CA ALA A 522 -13.74 -23.01 1.84
C ALA A 522 -14.73 -22.44 2.88
N GLY A 523 -14.74 -21.12 3.08
CA GLY A 523 -15.77 -20.44 3.87
C GLY A 523 -17.10 -20.28 3.11
N GLY A 524 -18.12 -19.79 3.81
CA GLY A 524 -19.41 -19.41 3.24
C GLY A 524 -19.61 -17.90 3.10
N ASN A 525 -20.77 -17.49 2.62
CA ASN A 525 -21.24 -16.12 2.41
C ASN A 525 -20.34 -15.29 1.47
N ASN A 526 -19.71 -15.93 0.50
CA ASN A 526 -18.77 -15.25 -0.38
C ASN A 526 -19.49 -14.55 -1.55
N LEU A 527 -18.90 -13.46 -2.04
CA LEU A 527 -19.35 -12.74 -3.23
C LEU A 527 -18.28 -12.79 -4.31
N VAL A 528 -18.60 -13.38 -5.46
CA VAL A 528 -17.73 -13.42 -6.65
C VAL A 528 -18.42 -12.65 -7.77
N LEU A 529 -18.04 -11.39 -7.97
CA LEU A 529 -18.80 -10.44 -8.78
C LEU A 529 -17.96 -9.79 -9.90
N GLY A 530 -18.45 -9.84 -11.14
CA GLY A 530 -17.87 -9.03 -12.22
C GLY A 530 -16.43 -9.37 -12.59
N ASN A 531 -15.93 -10.56 -12.25
CA ASN A 531 -14.57 -10.99 -12.57
C ASN A 531 -14.49 -11.55 -14.00
N HIS A 532 -13.29 -11.52 -14.57
CA HIS A 532 -12.99 -12.10 -15.87
C HIS A 532 -11.86 -13.12 -15.72
N PHE A 533 -12.18 -14.42 -15.71
CA PHE A 533 -11.19 -15.48 -15.55
C PHE A 533 -11.29 -16.54 -16.64
N PHE A 534 -10.15 -16.84 -17.26
CA PHE A 534 -10.09 -17.73 -18.42
C PHE A 534 -8.87 -18.66 -18.38
N GLN A 535 -9.08 -19.93 -18.74
CA GLN A 535 -8.11 -21.01 -18.56
C GLN A 535 -7.87 -21.89 -19.79
N GLY A 536 -8.32 -21.49 -20.99
CA GLY A 536 -8.10 -22.30 -22.19
C GLY A 536 -6.62 -22.67 -22.43
N ASP A 537 -6.41 -23.62 -23.32
CA ASP A 537 -5.10 -24.01 -23.83
C ASP A 537 -5.25 -24.40 -25.31
N SER A 538 -4.22 -25.02 -25.87
CA SER A 538 -4.23 -25.46 -27.28
C SER A 538 -4.59 -26.95 -27.45
N VAL A 539 -4.99 -27.64 -26.38
CA VAL A 539 -5.35 -29.06 -26.42
C VAL A 539 -6.75 -29.18 -27.00
N ARG A 540 -6.85 -29.85 -28.15
CA ARG A 540 -8.11 -30.18 -28.80
C ARG A 540 -8.91 -31.16 -27.94
N ASP A 541 -10.20 -30.91 -27.82
CA ASP A 541 -11.11 -31.68 -26.97
C ASP A 541 -10.55 -31.83 -25.55
N GLY A 542 -9.87 -30.77 -25.09
CA GLY A 542 -9.04 -30.82 -23.89
C GLY A 542 -9.85 -30.88 -22.61
N VAL A 543 -9.29 -31.56 -21.61
CA VAL A 543 -9.80 -31.53 -20.25
C VAL A 543 -9.55 -30.15 -19.65
N ARG A 544 -10.56 -29.60 -18.97
CA ARG A 544 -10.46 -28.35 -18.23
C ARG A 544 -10.53 -28.61 -16.73
N LEU A 545 -10.08 -27.63 -15.97
CA LEU A 545 -10.09 -27.67 -14.51
C LEU A 545 -11.11 -26.67 -13.95
N ALA A 546 -11.33 -26.75 -12.64
CA ALA A 546 -12.09 -25.75 -11.93
C ALA A 546 -11.39 -24.39 -12.02
N GLY A 547 -12.11 -23.36 -12.47
CA GLY A 547 -11.70 -21.97 -12.31
C GLY A 547 -11.94 -21.51 -10.88
N LEU A 548 -13.12 -21.81 -10.36
CA LEU A 548 -13.57 -21.42 -9.03
C LEU A 548 -14.04 -22.66 -8.28
N ILE A 549 -13.49 -22.88 -7.09
CA ILE A 549 -13.87 -23.98 -6.20
C ILE A 549 -14.62 -23.41 -4.99
N ILE A 550 -15.82 -23.92 -4.75
CA ILE A 550 -16.58 -23.71 -3.51
C ILE A 550 -16.53 -25.02 -2.72
N ALA A 551 -15.79 -25.04 -1.62
CA ALA A 551 -15.52 -26.28 -0.86
C ALA A 551 -16.46 -26.49 0.34
N LYS A 552 -17.54 -25.70 0.42
CA LYS A 552 -18.54 -25.76 1.50
C LYS A 552 -19.92 -26.13 0.97
N THR A 553 -20.54 -27.15 1.54
CA THR A 553 -21.89 -27.64 1.17
C THR A 553 -22.95 -26.56 1.35
N HIS A 554 -23.10 -25.99 2.54
CA HIS A 554 -23.94 -24.82 2.77
C HIS A 554 -23.13 -23.54 2.61
N THR A 555 -23.16 -22.97 1.40
CA THR A 555 -22.27 -21.88 1.04
C THR A 555 -22.88 -20.50 1.22
N ALA A 556 -24.17 -20.30 0.95
CA ALA A 556 -24.81 -18.96 0.95
C ALA A 556 -24.05 -17.93 0.08
N SER A 557 -23.33 -18.40 -0.93
CA SER A 557 -22.48 -17.57 -1.80
C SER A 557 -23.23 -17.12 -3.06
N ILE A 558 -22.78 -15.99 -3.62
CA ILE A 558 -23.31 -15.41 -4.85
C ILE A 558 -22.19 -15.28 -5.87
N ILE A 559 -22.39 -15.87 -7.05
CA ILE A 559 -21.49 -15.81 -8.19
C ILE A 559 -22.23 -15.10 -9.33
N SER A 560 -21.87 -13.84 -9.59
CA SER A 560 -22.68 -12.99 -10.47
C SER A 560 -21.89 -12.11 -11.43
N HIS A 561 -22.40 -11.93 -12.64
CA HIS A 561 -21.84 -11.04 -13.67
C HIS A 561 -20.39 -11.35 -14.08
N ASN A 562 -19.89 -12.57 -13.84
CA ASN A 562 -18.53 -12.95 -14.21
C ASN A 562 -18.47 -13.39 -15.68
N TYR A 563 -17.28 -13.27 -16.28
CA TYR A 563 -16.90 -13.96 -17.50
C TYR A 563 -16.01 -15.16 -17.15
N VAL A 564 -16.48 -16.36 -17.48
CA VAL A 564 -15.86 -17.65 -17.15
C VAL A 564 -15.57 -18.38 -18.45
N ASP A 565 -14.29 -18.62 -18.75
CA ASP A 565 -13.89 -19.16 -20.04
C ASP A 565 -12.94 -20.35 -19.93
N ASN A 566 -13.36 -21.47 -20.55
CA ASN A 566 -12.60 -22.72 -20.61
C ASN A 566 -12.21 -23.27 -19.22
N CYS A 567 -13.05 -23.04 -18.23
CA CYS A 567 -12.99 -23.65 -16.91
C CYS A 567 -14.40 -23.73 -16.32
N PHE A 568 -14.54 -24.43 -15.20
CA PHE A 568 -15.82 -24.60 -14.54
C PHE A 568 -15.83 -24.07 -13.11
N ILE A 569 -17.03 -23.79 -12.61
CA ILE A 569 -17.29 -23.62 -11.20
C ILE A 569 -17.51 -25.01 -10.63
N GLU A 570 -16.72 -25.38 -9.62
CA GLU A 570 -16.87 -26.64 -8.90
C GLU A 570 -17.43 -26.39 -7.51
N TRP A 571 -18.47 -27.12 -7.14
CA TRP A 571 -19.04 -27.13 -5.80
C TRP A 571 -18.82 -28.51 -5.19
N THR A 572 -17.97 -28.56 -4.16
CA THR A 572 -17.48 -29.79 -3.54
C THR A 572 -17.56 -29.71 -2.02
N ASN A 573 -17.41 -30.85 -1.35
CA ASN A 573 -17.20 -30.97 0.09
C ASN A 573 -15.86 -31.66 0.41
N GLU A 574 -14.82 -31.42 -0.40
CA GLU A 574 -13.48 -32.00 -0.22
C GLU A 574 -12.75 -31.60 1.09
N HIS A 575 -13.35 -30.74 1.92
CA HIS A 575 -12.85 -30.34 3.25
C HIS A 575 -13.74 -30.85 4.39
N ASP A 576 -14.61 -31.82 4.10
CA ASP A 576 -15.50 -32.46 5.07
C ASP A 576 -14.88 -33.76 5.60
N PRO A 577 -14.60 -33.90 6.92
CA PRO A 577 -13.98 -35.10 7.46
C PRO A 577 -14.88 -36.35 7.44
N SER A 578 -16.19 -36.15 7.24
CA SER A 578 -17.20 -37.21 7.20
C SER A 578 -18.12 -36.94 6.01
N PRO A 579 -17.62 -37.09 4.76
CA PRO A 579 -18.22 -36.50 3.58
C PRO A 579 -19.55 -37.13 3.16
N GLU A 580 -19.99 -38.23 3.78
CA GLU A 580 -21.34 -38.74 3.64
C GLU A 580 -22.36 -37.92 4.43
N PHE A 581 -23.51 -37.68 3.81
CA PHE A 581 -24.58 -36.90 4.42
C PHE A 581 -25.08 -37.53 5.74
N ASN A 582 -24.78 -36.88 6.87
CA ASN A 582 -25.23 -37.33 8.20
C ASN A 582 -25.83 -36.19 9.05
N SER A 583 -27.06 -35.77 8.70
CA SER A 583 -27.85 -34.72 9.40
C SER A 583 -27.32 -33.29 9.31
N GLU A 584 -26.33 -33.05 8.44
CA GLU A 584 -25.81 -31.72 8.12
C GLU A 584 -26.62 -31.01 7.03
N PHE A 585 -26.15 -29.84 6.59
CA PHE A 585 -26.69 -29.21 5.39
C PHE A 585 -26.03 -29.79 4.14
N SER A 586 -26.86 -30.20 3.18
CA SER A 586 -26.37 -30.65 1.87
C SER A 586 -25.89 -29.49 0.99
N PHE A 587 -25.61 -29.74 -0.30
CA PHE A 587 -25.24 -28.71 -1.28
C PHE A 587 -26.37 -27.68 -1.38
N SER A 588 -26.21 -26.56 -0.69
CA SER A 588 -27.29 -25.61 -0.45
C SER A 588 -26.91 -24.14 -0.46
N ALA A 589 -27.92 -23.32 -0.78
CA ALA A 589 -27.86 -21.86 -0.80
C ALA A 589 -26.77 -21.31 -1.73
N LEU A 590 -26.84 -21.61 -3.03
CA LEU A 590 -25.91 -21.08 -4.04
C LEU A 590 -26.67 -20.36 -5.15
N SER A 591 -26.27 -19.12 -5.44
CA SER A 591 -26.78 -18.33 -6.56
C SER A 591 -25.72 -18.11 -7.63
N ILE A 592 -25.98 -18.55 -8.86
CA ILE A 592 -25.14 -18.35 -10.05
C ILE A 592 -25.94 -17.55 -11.06
N THR A 593 -25.72 -16.23 -11.13
CA THR A 593 -26.62 -15.32 -11.83
C THR A 593 -25.92 -14.41 -12.85
N ASN A 594 -26.50 -14.26 -14.04
CA ASN A 594 -26.04 -13.30 -15.04
C ASN A 594 -24.57 -13.42 -15.48
N ASN A 595 -23.98 -14.61 -15.38
CA ASN A 595 -22.60 -14.84 -15.84
C ASN A 595 -22.56 -15.11 -17.36
N THR A 596 -21.41 -14.86 -17.96
CA THR A 596 -21.08 -15.27 -19.32
C THR A 596 -20.12 -16.46 -19.24
N PHE A 597 -20.53 -17.59 -19.80
CA PHE A 597 -19.78 -18.82 -19.86
C PHE A 597 -19.40 -19.14 -21.31
N LEU A 598 -18.10 -19.23 -21.57
CA LEU A 598 -17.56 -19.57 -22.88
C LEU A 598 -16.65 -20.80 -22.78
N SER A 599 -16.73 -21.71 -23.75
CA SER A 599 -15.77 -22.79 -23.90
C SER A 599 -15.42 -22.94 -25.37
N GLY A 600 -14.23 -23.46 -25.64
CA GLY A 600 -13.84 -23.89 -26.98
C GLY A 600 -12.79 -24.98 -26.96
N ASP A 601 -12.88 -25.85 -27.96
CA ASP A 601 -11.97 -27.01 -28.11
C ASP A 601 -11.92 -27.87 -26.84
N VAL A 602 -13.09 -28.08 -26.20
CA VAL A 602 -13.28 -28.91 -25.00
C VAL A 602 -13.99 -30.21 -25.35
N ALA A 603 -13.76 -31.26 -24.55
CA ALA A 603 -14.47 -32.51 -24.71
C ALA A 603 -16.00 -32.34 -24.58
N PRO A 604 -16.83 -33.17 -25.26
CA PRO A 604 -18.29 -33.05 -25.22
C PRO A 604 -18.90 -33.11 -23.82
N TRP A 605 -18.29 -33.88 -22.91
CA TRP A 605 -18.73 -34.01 -21.52
C TRP A 605 -18.30 -32.84 -20.60
N PHE A 606 -17.67 -31.80 -21.14
CA PHE A 606 -17.39 -30.58 -20.39
C PHE A 606 -18.70 -29.90 -19.94
N SER A 607 -18.67 -29.27 -18.77
CA SER A 607 -19.78 -28.54 -18.18
C SER A 607 -19.20 -27.37 -17.38
N TYR A 608 -19.92 -26.25 -17.34
CA TYR A 608 -19.50 -25.04 -16.64
C TYR A 608 -19.78 -25.06 -15.14
N ILE A 609 -20.77 -25.85 -14.72
CA ILE A 609 -21.17 -25.99 -13.32
C ILE A 609 -21.04 -27.47 -12.96
N VAL A 610 -20.15 -27.78 -12.02
CA VAL A 610 -19.87 -29.16 -11.61
C VAL A 610 -20.14 -29.28 -10.12
N VAL A 611 -21.02 -30.20 -9.74
CA VAL A 611 -21.21 -30.58 -8.34
C VAL A 611 -20.45 -31.88 -8.11
N LYS A 612 -19.58 -31.91 -7.10
CA LYS A 612 -18.69 -33.04 -6.82
C LYS A 612 -18.84 -33.48 -5.36
N PRO A 613 -19.81 -34.34 -5.04
CA PRO A 613 -19.95 -34.94 -3.72
C PRO A 613 -18.79 -35.90 -3.44
N HIS A 614 -18.14 -35.75 -2.29
CA HIS A 614 -17.14 -36.69 -1.77
C HIS A 614 -17.75 -37.82 -0.94
N GLY A 615 -19.05 -37.79 -0.68
CA GLY A 615 -19.79 -38.87 -0.03
C GLY A 615 -21.26 -38.90 -0.45
N ALA A 616 -21.93 -40.02 -0.16
CA ALA A 616 -23.27 -40.31 -0.64
C ALA A 616 -24.37 -39.58 0.16
N GLY A 617 -25.59 -39.57 -0.40
CA GLY A 617 -26.79 -39.06 0.28
C GLY A 617 -27.00 -37.54 0.20
N HIS A 618 -26.06 -36.81 -0.39
CA HIS A 618 -26.19 -35.38 -0.65
C HIS A 618 -27.15 -35.06 -1.80
N PHE A 619 -27.77 -33.89 -1.79
CA PHE A 619 -28.78 -33.41 -2.73
C PHE A 619 -28.70 -31.88 -2.86
N LEU A 620 -29.39 -31.31 -3.85
CA LEU A 620 -29.45 -29.86 -4.04
C LEU A 620 -30.58 -29.24 -3.22
N ASN A 621 -30.30 -28.11 -2.56
CA ASN A 621 -31.31 -27.38 -1.78
C ASN A 621 -31.13 -25.86 -1.88
N GLY A 622 -32.07 -25.14 -2.48
CA GLY A 622 -31.99 -23.67 -2.58
C GLY A 622 -30.90 -23.21 -3.54
N MET A 623 -30.82 -23.83 -4.71
CA MET A 623 -29.89 -23.47 -5.78
C MET A 623 -30.61 -22.63 -6.84
N THR A 624 -30.03 -21.50 -7.23
CA THR A 624 -30.56 -20.63 -8.30
C THR A 624 -29.52 -20.40 -9.38
N VAL A 625 -29.81 -20.84 -10.60
CA VAL A 625 -29.00 -20.60 -11.81
C VAL A 625 -29.87 -19.85 -12.82
N THR A 626 -29.64 -18.55 -12.96
CA THR A 626 -30.51 -17.71 -13.80
C THR A 626 -29.79 -16.60 -14.57
N GLY A 627 -30.29 -16.27 -15.76
CA GLY A 627 -29.77 -15.19 -16.59
C GLY A 627 -28.39 -15.45 -17.20
N ASN A 628 -27.86 -16.68 -17.11
CA ASN A 628 -26.53 -17.01 -17.59
C ASN A 628 -26.53 -17.25 -19.12
N ARG A 629 -25.39 -16.99 -19.74
CA ARG A 629 -25.15 -17.21 -21.17
C ARG A 629 -24.15 -18.33 -21.32
N PHE A 630 -24.58 -19.51 -21.79
CA PHE A 630 -23.71 -20.66 -22.05
C PHE A 630 -23.46 -20.79 -23.54
N ARG A 631 -22.18 -20.76 -23.94
CA ARG A 631 -21.80 -20.90 -25.34
C ARG A 631 -20.56 -21.75 -25.51
N SER A 632 -20.64 -22.81 -26.30
CA SER A 632 -19.44 -23.51 -26.80
C SER A 632 -19.10 -23.05 -28.22
N ILE A 633 -17.82 -22.86 -28.52
CA ILE A 633 -17.27 -22.57 -29.84
C ILE A 633 -16.31 -23.69 -30.24
N ASN A 634 -16.07 -23.90 -31.54
CA ASN A 634 -15.18 -24.97 -32.04
C ASN A 634 -15.52 -26.37 -31.51
N GLY A 635 -16.80 -26.62 -31.21
CA GLY A 635 -17.25 -27.84 -30.56
C GLY A 635 -18.68 -27.68 -30.04
N LYS A 636 -19.25 -28.80 -29.61
CA LYS A 636 -20.54 -28.87 -28.91
C LYS A 636 -20.29 -29.61 -27.60
N ILE A 637 -20.91 -29.15 -26.52
CA ILE A 637 -20.93 -29.88 -25.25
C ILE A 637 -22.32 -30.42 -24.98
N ASP A 638 -22.41 -31.47 -24.19
CA ASP A 638 -23.67 -32.14 -23.89
C ASP A 638 -24.55 -31.24 -23.01
N ARG A 639 -23.98 -30.70 -21.93
CA ARG A 639 -24.71 -29.98 -20.87
C ARG A 639 -23.91 -28.80 -20.33
N ALA A 640 -24.61 -27.80 -19.77
CA ALA A 640 -23.95 -26.70 -19.07
C ALA A 640 -23.48 -27.09 -17.67
N GLU A 641 -23.96 -28.22 -17.16
CA GLU A 641 -23.93 -28.62 -15.77
C GLU A 641 -23.87 -30.15 -15.65
N ARG A 642 -23.15 -30.64 -14.64
CA ARG A 642 -23.11 -32.08 -14.33
C ARG A 642 -22.80 -32.36 -12.87
N VAL A 643 -23.08 -33.59 -12.47
CA VAL A 643 -22.50 -34.17 -11.24
C VAL A 643 -21.23 -34.90 -11.65
N ASP A 644 -20.12 -34.59 -11.00
CA ASP A 644 -18.93 -35.42 -11.04
C ASP A 644 -19.08 -36.50 -9.97
N ASP A 645 -19.37 -37.73 -10.41
CA ASP A 645 -19.65 -38.90 -9.59
C ASP A 645 -18.41 -39.75 -9.29
N THR A 646 -17.20 -39.19 -9.45
CA THR A 646 -15.93 -39.87 -9.15
C THR A 646 -15.93 -40.50 -7.74
N PHE A 647 -16.58 -39.84 -6.77
CA PHE A 647 -16.71 -40.35 -5.39
C PHE A 647 -18.15 -40.77 -5.07
N ALA A 648 -19.12 -39.88 -5.29
CA ALA A 648 -20.53 -40.18 -5.08
C ALA A 648 -21.44 -39.35 -5.98
N SER A 649 -22.63 -39.87 -6.26
CA SER A 649 -23.69 -39.12 -6.94
C SER A 649 -24.59 -38.38 -5.94
N LEU A 650 -25.48 -37.53 -6.48
CA LEU A 650 -26.53 -36.89 -5.69
C LEU A 650 -27.74 -37.82 -5.52
N ASP A 651 -28.34 -37.81 -4.33
CA ASP A 651 -29.69 -38.30 -4.10
C ASP A 651 -30.72 -37.32 -4.69
N LYS A 652 -30.97 -37.48 -5.98
CA LYS A 652 -31.87 -36.64 -6.77
C LYS A 652 -33.31 -36.68 -6.25
N SER A 653 -33.67 -37.72 -5.49
CA SER A 653 -34.98 -37.86 -4.84
C SER A 653 -35.16 -36.93 -3.63
N ARG A 654 -34.17 -36.10 -3.30
CA ARG A 654 -34.25 -35.16 -2.18
C ARG A 654 -34.03 -33.71 -2.60
N ASN A 655 -33.85 -33.46 -3.90
CA ASN A 655 -33.70 -32.11 -4.43
C ASN A 655 -34.89 -31.23 -4.06
N LYS A 656 -34.58 -29.99 -3.66
CA LYS A 656 -35.56 -29.01 -3.19
C LYS A 656 -35.16 -27.59 -3.62
N ASP A 657 -36.13 -26.75 -3.96
CA ASP A 657 -35.91 -25.33 -4.24
C ASP A 657 -34.78 -25.10 -5.27
N VAL A 658 -34.81 -25.85 -6.38
CA VAL A 658 -33.83 -25.75 -7.47
C VAL A 658 -34.42 -24.94 -8.60
N PHE A 659 -33.80 -23.83 -8.96
CA PHE A 659 -34.26 -22.97 -10.06
C PHE A 659 -33.17 -22.89 -11.12
N PHE A 660 -33.51 -23.31 -12.34
CA PHE A 660 -32.64 -23.23 -13.51
C PHE A 660 -33.43 -22.58 -14.64
N THR A 661 -33.49 -21.25 -14.66
CA THR A 661 -34.40 -20.48 -15.53
C THR A 661 -33.69 -19.36 -16.26
N ASP A 662 -34.27 -18.86 -17.35
CA ASP A 662 -33.80 -17.66 -18.04
C ASP A 662 -32.32 -17.73 -18.51
N ASN A 663 -31.80 -18.94 -18.72
CA ASN A 663 -30.47 -19.16 -19.26
C ASN A 663 -30.54 -19.30 -20.80
N SER A 664 -29.48 -18.91 -21.49
CA SER A 664 -29.34 -19.08 -22.94
C SER A 664 -28.26 -20.10 -23.27
N PHE A 665 -28.51 -20.91 -24.30
CA PHE A 665 -27.66 -22.04 -24.68
C PHE A 665 -27.31 -21.97 -26.16
N HIS A 666 -26.02 -22.05 -26.48
CA HIS A 666 -25.51 -22.07 -27.84
C HIS A 666 -24.46 -23.19 -27.98
N ASN A 667 -24.69 -24.13 -28.90
CA ASN A 667 -23.91 -25.36 -29.04
C ASN A 667 -23.86 -26.21 -27.74
N ILE A 668 -25.02 -26.36 -27.11
CA ILE A 668 -25.26 -27.24 -25.97
C ILE A 668 -26.37 -28.23 -26.39
N GLU A 669 -26.18 -29.54 -26.20
CA GLU A 669 -27.16 -30.56 -26.63
C GLU A 669 -28.44 -30.50 -25.80
N TYR A 670 -28.31 -30.60 -24.48
CA TYR A 670 -29.42 -30.62 -23.56
C TYR A 670 -29.52 -29.27 -22.85
N ALA A 671 -30.42 -28.42 -23.34
CA ALA A 671 -30.72 -27.15 -22.70
C ALA A 671 -31.53 -27.40 -21.41
N ALA A 672 -30.84 -27.38 -20.28
CA ALA A 672 -31.42 -27.67 -18.98
C ALA A 672 -32.38 -26.55 -18.51
N GLU A 673 -33.53 -26.94 -17.96
CA GLU A 673 -34.53 -26.00 -17.41
C GLU A 673 -35.23 -26.61 -16.19
N ASN A 674 -35.43 -25.83 -15.13
CA ASN A 674 -36.28 -26.21 -14.00
C ASN A 674 -36.97 -24.97 -13.40
N PRO A 675 -38.31 -24.88 -13.42
CA PRO A 675 -39.28 -25.84 -13.98
C PRO A 675 -39.18 -25.97 -15.51
N LEU A 676 -39.18 -27.21 -16.01
CA LEU A 676 -39.10 -27.55 -17.43
C LEU A 676 -40.48 -27.48 -18.08
N LYS A 677 -40.58 -26.84 -19.26
CA LYS A 677 -41.80 -26.85 -20.07
C LYS A 677 -41.70 -27.85 -21.21
N ILE A 678 -42.64 -28.79 -21.26
CA ILE A 678 -42.67 -29.86 -22.27
C ILE A 678 -43.94 -29.75 -23.09
N GLU A 679 -43.81 -29.70 -24.42
CA GLU A 679 -44.92 -29.92 -25.34
C GLU A 679 -44.90 -31.38 -25.82
N HIS A 680 -45.95 -32.13 -25.51
CA HIS A 680 -46.09 -33.53 -25.93
C HIS A 680 -47.29 -33.70 -26.84
N THR A 681 -47.12 -34.42 -27.95
CA THR A 681 -48.22 -34.82 -28.84
C THR A 681 -48.37 -36.33 -28.85
N GLU A 682 -49.51 -36.81 -28.37
CA GLU A 682 -49.89 -38.21 -28.50
C GLU A 682 -50.63 -38.40 -29.84
N GLY A 683 -50.07 -39.22 -30.73
CA GLY A 683 -50.60 -39.42 -32.09
C GLY A 683 -51.74 -40.44 -32.16
N SER A 684 -51.72 -41.45 -31.29
CA SER A 684 -52.70 -42.53 -31.20
C SER A 684 -53.55 -42.41 -29.93
N PRO A 685 -54.85 -42.71 -29.96
CA PRO A 685 -55.67 -42.70 -28.75
C PRO A 685 -55.12 -43.67 -27.70
N ALA A 686 -54.81 -43.14 -26.51
CA ALA A 686 -54.39 -43.91 -25.35
C ALA A 686 -54.84 -43.21 -24.06
N ALA A 687 -55.20 -43.96 -23.04
CA ALA A 687 -55.58 -43.41 -21.73
C ALA A 687 -54.38 -42.98 -20.88
N VAL A 688 -53.18 -43.52 -21.12
CA VAL A 688 -51.95 -43.19 -20.39
C VAL A 688 -50.87 -42.79 -21.38
N TRP A 689 -50.33 -41.59 -21.23
CA TRP A 689 -49.23 -41.06 -22.05
C TRP A 689 -47.97 -41.01 -21.20
N THR A 690 -46.94 -41.77 -21.56
CA THR A 690 -45.62 -41.69 -20.92
C THR A 690 -44.78 -40.66 -21.65
N ILE A 691 -44.35 -39.62 -20.94
CA ILE A 691 -43.69 -38.45 -21.53
C ILE A 691 -42.29 -38.33 -20.94
N ASP A 692 -41.30 -38.29 -21.82
CA ASP A 692 -39.88 -38.14 -21.48
C ASP A 692 -39.49 -36.67 -21.35
N THR A 693 -38.60 -36.35 -20.41
CA THR A 693 -38.08 -34.98 -20.23
C THR A 693 -36.98 -34.61 -21.23
N ALA A 694 -36.64 -35.51 -22.15
CA ALA A 694 -35.57 -35.39 -23.14
C ALA A 694 -34.22 -35.01 -22.50
N GLN A 695 -33.97 -35.52 -21.28
CA GLN A 695 -32.81 -35.18 -20.45
C GLN A 695 -32.69 -33.67 -20.12
N GLN A 696 -33.75 -32.87 -20.25
CA GLN A 696 -33.67 -31.42 -20.04
C GLN A 696 -33.83 -30.98 -18.58
N LEU A 697 -34.04 -31.90 -17.64
CA LEU A 697 -33.94 -31.56 -16.21
C LEU A 697 -32.47 -31.39 -15.82
N PRO A 698 -32.08 -30.31 -15.10
CA PRO A 698 -30.70 -30.04 -14.69
C PRO A 698 -30.05 -31.22 -13.96
N PHE A 699 -28.73 -31.39 -14.15
CA PHE A 699 -27.95 -32.44 -13.48
C PHE A 699 -28.46 -33.87 -13.71
N GLY A 700 -29.20 -34.08 -14.80
CA GLY A 700 -29.90 -35.35 -15.06
C GLY A 700 -30.91 -35.69 -13.98
N GLY A 701 -31.64 -34.70 -13.48
CA GLY A 701 -32.59 -34.81 -12.38
C GLY A 701 -33.75 -35.78 -12.66
N GLU A 702 -34.31 -36.34 -11.60
CA GLU A 702 -35.55 -37.12 -11.65
C GLU A 702 -36.75 -36.19 -11.77
N VAL A 703 -37.86 -36.64 -12.38
CA VAL A 703 -39.13 -35.92 -12.31
C VAL A 703 -39.72 -36.08 -10.92
N ARG A 704 -39.81 -34.96 -10.19
CA ARG A 704 -40.32 -34.91 -8.81
C ARG A 704 -41.75 -34.41 -8.71
N GLY A 705 -42.15 -33.55 -9.65
CA GLY A 705 -43.48 -32.97 -9.67
C GLY A 705 -43.89 -32.55 -11.07
N VAL A 706 -45.21 -32.47 -11.28
CA VAL A 706 -45.82 -31.89 -12.47
C VAL A 706 -46.77 -30.80 -11.99
N ASP A 707 -46.33 -29.55 -12.03
CA ASP A 707 -47.05 -28.40 -11.47
C ASP A 707 -48.36 -28.13 -12.20
N SER A 708 -48.35 -28.36 -13.51
CA SER A 708 -49.51 -28.11 -14.36
C SER A 708 -49.42 -28.87 -15.68
N HIS A 709 -50.58 -29.14 -16.27
CA HIS A 709 -50.72 -29.49 -17.67
C HIS A 709 -51.85 -28.65 -18.29
N GLN A 710 -51.70 -28.31 -19.56
CA GLN A 710 -52.70 -27.59 -20.33
C GLN A 710 -52.85 -28.24 -21.70
N VAL A 711 -54.09 -28.46 -22.13
CA VAL A 711 -54.36 -28.96 -23.48
C VAL A 711 -54.04 -27.86 -24.50
N LYS A 712 -53.16 -28.16 -25.45
CA LYS A 712 -52.89 -27.30 -26.60
C LYS A 712 -53.80 -27.73 -27.75
N GLY A 713 -54.88 -26.98 -27.96
CA GLY A 713 -55.88 -27.30 -28.99
C GLY A 713 -57.00 -28.19 -28.47
N LYS A 714 -57.18 -29.39 -29.04
CA LYS A 714 -58.33 -30.26 -28.76
C LYS A 714 -57.87 -31.70 -28.52
N LEU A 715 -58.31 -32.32 -27.43
CA LEU A 715 -58.20 -33.77 -27.24
C LEU A 715 -59.29 -34.47 -28.05
N ARG A 716 -58.96 -35.61 -28.67
CA ARG A 716 -59.90 -36.43 -29.43
C ARG A 716 -59.77 -37.90 -29.09
N ASN A 717 -60.88 -38.63 -29.09
CA ASN A 717 -60.86 -40.09 -28.97
C ASN A 717 -60.68 -40.78 -30.34
N GLY A 718 -60.71 -42.11 -30.35
CA GLY A 718 -60.59 -42.92 -31.58
C GLY A 718 -61.66 -42.66 -32.64
N ASN A 719 -62.84 -42.18 -32.25
CA ASN A 719 -63.91 -41.78 -33.17
C ASN A 719 -63.78 -40.33 -33.66
N ASN A 720 -62.64 -39.69 -33.39
CA ASN A 720 -62.36 -38.30 -33.76
C ASN A 720 -63.29 -37.27 -33.08
N VAL A 721 -63.97 -37.63 -31.98
CA VAL A 721 -64.84 -36.72 -31.23
C VAL A 721 -64.01 -35.91 -30.24
N ILE A 722 -64.30 -34.60 -30.12
CA ILE A 722 -63.62 -33.72 -29.14
C ILE A 722 -64.03 -34.12 -27.73
N LYS A 723 -63.05 -34.25 -26.82
CA LYS A 723 -63.27 -34.59 -25.42
C LYS A 723 -62.71 -33.54 -24.49
N TYR A 724 -63.38 -33.40 -23.35
CA TYR A 724 -62.99 -32.57 -22.23
C TYR A 724 -62.75 -33.52 -21.05
N SER A 725 -61.51 -33.94 -20.87
CA SER A 725 -61.13 -34.92 -19.86
C SER A 725 -60.25 -34.25 -18.81
N PRO A 726 -60.56 -34.36 -17.51
CA PRO A 726 -59.61 -34.01 -16.47
C PRO A 726 -58.50 -35.06 -16.43
N GLY A 727 -57.26 -34.63 -16.71
CA GLY A 727 -56.08 -35.48 -16.57
C GLY A 727 -55.43 -35.33 -15.20
N TYR A 728 -54.63 -36.32 -14.81
CA TYR A 728 -53.69 -36.20 -13.69
C TYR A 728 -52.32 -36.74 -14.11
N ALA A 729 -51.28 -36.37 -13.34
CA ALA A 729 -49.91 -36.69 -13.65
C ALA A 729 -49.28 -37.53 -12.53
N ASP A 730 -48.58 -38.60 -12.90
CA ASP A 730 -47.74 -39.39 -12.01
C ASP A 730 -46.26 -39.15 -12.35
N PRO A 731 -45.46 -38.55 -11.45
CA PRO A 731 -44.04 -38.28 -11.69
C PRO A 731 -43.16 -39.53 -11.49
N ALA A 732 -41.87 -39.39 -11.78
CA ALA A 732 -40.81 -40.37 -11.50
C ALA A 732 -41.02 -41.77 -12.10
N VAL A 733 -41.44 -41.84 -13.36
CA VAL A 733 -41.64 -43.08 -14.11
C VAL A 733 -40.41 -43.41 -14.96
N GLY A 734 -40.27 -44.67 -15.38
CA GLY A 734 -39.16 -45.15 -16.19
C GLY A 734 -37.93 -45.54 -15.36
N PRO A 735 -36.92 -46.18 -15.99
CA PRO A 735 -35.74 -46.67 -15.28
C PRO A 735 -34.88 -45.55 -14.68
N ASN A 736 -34.82 -44.38 -15.34
CA ASN A 736 -34.08 -43.21 -14.88
C ASN A 736 -34.93 -42.26 -14.01
N ARG A 737 -36.23 -42.55 -13.85
CA ARG A 737 -37.20 -41.71 -13.14
C ARG A 737 -37.29 -40.28 -13.71
N ASP A 738 -36.93 -40.11 -14.98
CA ASP A 738 -36.91 -38.85 -15.74
C ASP A 738 -38.13 -38.69 -16.66
N GLN A 739 -39.16 -39.51 -16.45
CA GLN A 739 -40.42 -39.50 -17.19
C GLN A 739 -41.59 -39.24 -16.24
N PHE A 740 -42.71 -38.79 -16.80
CA PHE A 740 -43.99 -38.73 -16.10
C PHE A 740 -45.10 -39.32 -16.95
N GLN A 741 -46.14 -39.81 -16.29
CA GLN A 741 -47.33 -40.34 -16.95
C GLN A 741 -48.48 -39.36 -16.82
N MET A 742 -49.10 -39.01 -17.95
CA MET A 742 -50.38 -38.31 -17.98
C MET A 742 -51.50 -39.32 -18.19
N SER A 743 -52.40 -39.39 -17.21
CA SER A 743 -53.52 -40.33 -17.18
C SER A 743 -54.84 -39.61 -17.45
N TRP A 744 -55.65 -40.17 -18.33
CA TRP A 744 -56.94 -39.65 -18.79
C TRP A 744 -58.06 -40.65 -18.49
N ASN A 745 -59.31 -40.18 -18.45
CA ASN A 745 -60.48 -41.03 -18.19
C ASN A 745 -60.97 -41.88 -19.38
N GLU A 746 -60.39 -41.69 -20.57
CA GLU A 746 -60.65 -42.47 -21.78
C GLU A 746 -59.43 -42.42 -22.72
N ASP A 747 -59.41 -43.25 -23.76
CA ASP A 747 -58.35 -43.22 -24.77
C ASP A 747 -58.40 -41.93 -25.60
N LEU A 748 -57.36 -41.08 -25.47
CA LEU A 748 -57.27 -39.78 -26.11
C LEU A 748 -55.98 -39.62 -26.90
N ARG A 749 -56.05 -38.81 -27.95
CA ARG A 749 -54.92 -38.26 -28.69
C ARG A 749 -55.01 -36.74 -28.73
N GLY A 750 -53.88 -36.07 -28.88
CA GLY A 750 -53.80 -34.61 -28.92
C GLY A 750 -52.49 -34.09 -28.36
N THR A 751 -52.45 -32.79 -28.08
CA THR A 751 -51.23 -32.12 -27.60
C THR A 751 -51.48 -31.50 -26.23
N ILE A 752 -50.49 -31.62 -25.34
CA ILE A 752 -50.46 -30.91 -24.07
C ILE A 752 -49.16 -30.12 -23.92
N ILE A 753 -49.20 -29.10 -23.08
CA ILE A 753 -48.03 -28.43 -22.52
C ILE A 753 -48.03 -28.73 -21.02
N ALA A 754 -46.96 -29.33 -20.51
CA ALA A 754 -46.77 -29.63 -19.10
C ALA A 754 -45.61 -28.81 -18.52
N THR A 755 -45.73 -28.40 -17.26
CA THR A 755 -44.64 -27.82 -16.47
C THR A 755 -44.20 -28.86 -15.45
N VAL A 756 -42.94 -29.27 -15.52
CA VAL A 756 -42.37 -30.41 -14.79
C VAL A 756 -41.20 -29.93 -13.94
N ARG A 757 -41.02 -30.52 -12.75
CA ARG A 757 -39.98 -30.14 -11.80
C ARG A 757 -39.06 -31.30 -11.43
N MET A 758 -37.79 -31.00 -11.17
CA MET A 758 -36.82 -31.92 -10.55
C MET A 758 -36.69 -31.77 -9.03
N ASP A 759 -37.53 -30.96 -8.41
CA ASP A 759 -37.53 -30.64 -6.99
C ASP A 759 -38.95 -30.70 -6.41
N ALA A 760 -39.03 -30.83 -5.07
CA ALA A 760 -40.28 -30.92 -4.31
C ALA A 760 -40.84 -29.56 -3.86
#